data_AF-A0A936U2N7-F1
#
_entry.id   AF-A0A936U2N7-F1
#
_cell.length_a   1.000
_cell.length_b   1.000
_cell.length_c   1.000
_cell.angle_alpha   90.00
_cell.angle_beta   90.00
_cell.angle_gamma   90.00
#
_symmetry.space_group_name_H-M   'P 1'
#
loop_
_entity.id
_entity.type
_entity.pdbx_description
1 polymer ?
#
loop_
_entity_poly.entity_id
_entity_poly.type
_entity_poly.pdbx_seq_one_letter_code
_entity_poly.pdbx_strand_id
1 'polypeptide(L)'
;MGPTLFALALSGAAFARTWTVDAAGGGDATKIQTAINSAASGDTISVKAGTYKETLNTKGKKLTITSVSGATKTFVDGTGGDHVLEVASGETVTFSGFTLTGGSHGVSVDGSKLTASDIIVKSVTGDAPGGGFNASGGATLTVSDCTVSGVTIQNNAYGGAVFVDASTASFSDCSFSNNEANEGGGAYLNDAVVTFTDVTFDGNTSDGHGGGVRAVGATTITATRLTLTDNVATSRGGGMQLDESELSCQACVITGNRAGSSGGGLSLEGDGRQTVTFSGASTEIGDNQAGGAGGGVYSTGVDLTLRGALTDNRSTTASSSGQGVYFMGGALTLTSLDVSGHSGGSGAAIYVAGASGETVSASDGSWSNNSATGDGGALYTEAPLTMSAVSVQDNRATGSGGGVCAMAVTVTITDGDFTRNEAAYGGGLYVYKAAVSLKRTAFVQNEAQTGGGLYHHAVDQKGANVSLSKATFTKNIASVRGGGLASDDAKTFTSSKDSFTGNSPEGASVLGGNNVYVKGASFTDNVGAGLSVESAKLGELEALSLRGNGGAGLSLASSGSMSVHNNVAVGNGAAGFLISAPLSDVVLQNNDAVANKVGVDLQHGVTVTVLNTIAAFNTEDGFRVTSHTPVIQFCDSSDNGDDWGDGLSSLTGTSGNLSADPKYTGFTDDGDADNDLLFLGSSSPCRDTGDPAILDPDGGRSDMGSFGGPDADNTDADGDGYKPSDGDCDESDADVNPGAEEVWYDGLDGDCAGGDDYDQDGDGWAHASGAGGEADCDDEDAQVYPGAKDADADGVDQDCDGVDGAATGDDDSGEPSDDSGEPNDSDTGPLNEDKDGDGLTAAEGDCDDLDALTSPEADESCSDGVDNDCDGLGDSLDDDCDTKTAGPDCAAVPVGAGLSLLNVAVAAALLRRRRR
;
A
#
# COMPACT_ATOMS: atom_id res chain seq x y z
N MET A 1 -73.68 -42.80 59.79
CA MET A 1 -72.51 -42.29 60.54
C MET A 1 -71.28 -42.65 59.73
N GLY A 2 -70.46 -41.74 59.20
CA GLY A 2 -70.45 -40.28 59.21
C GLY A 2 -69.71 -39.74 57.97
N PRO A 3 -69.82 -38.44 57.67
CA PRO A 3 -69.15 -37.80 56.55
C PRO A 3 -67.85 -37.13 57.00
N THR A 4 -66.79 -37.21 56.20
CA THR A 4 -65.59 -36.35 56.33
C THR A 4 -64.67 -36.63 55.14
N LEU A 5 -64.02 -35.68 54.48
CA LEU A 5 -64.18 -34.25 54.25
C LEU A 5 -63.14 -34.00 53.14
N PHE A 6 -63.55 -33.51 51.98
CA PHE A 6 -62.62 -33.10 50.93
C PHE A 6 -61.89 -31.84 51.44
N ALA A 7 -60.63 -31.98 51.87
CA ALA A 7 -59.79 -30.83 52.22
C ALA A 7 -59.27 -30.21 50.91
N LEU A 8 -60.00 -29.20 50.44
CA LEU A 8 -59.52 -28.28 49.41
C LEU A 8 -58.37 -27.47 50.05
N ALA A 9 -57.12 -27.83 49.74
CA ALA A 9 -55.98 -27.00 50.08
C ALA A 9 -56.03 -25.73 49.22
N LEU A 10 -56.65 -24.67 49.74
CA LEU A 10 -56.37 -23.32 49.25
C LEU A 10 -54.90 -23.04 49.60
N SER A 11 -54.01 -23.19 48.61
CA SER A 11 -52.71 -22.52 48.65
C SER A 11 -52.99 -21.02 48.58
N GLY A 12 -53.10 -20.36 49.73
CA GLY A 12 -53.07 -18.91 49.78
C GLY A 12 -51.77 -18.44 49.14
N ALA A 13 -51.85 -17.70 48.05
CA ALA A 13 -50.70 -16.99 47.51
C ALA A 13 -50.20 -16.05 48.62
N ALA A 14 -49.08 -16.39 49.24
CA ALA A 14 -48.41 -15.49 50.16
C ALA A 14 -47.93 -14.30 49.31
N PHE A 15 -48.55 -13.14 49.48
CA PHE A 15 -48.09 -11.91 48.86
C PHE A 15 -46.72 -11.55 49.45
N ALA A 16 -45.75 -11.27 48.58
CA ALA A 16 -44.45 -10.74 48.98
C ALA A 16 -44.64 -9.49 49.84
N ARG A 17 -44.13 -9.51 51.08
CA ARG A 17 -44.15 -8.37 51.99
C ARG A 17 -42.96 -7.46 51.73
N THR A 18 -43.14 -6.16 51.90
CA THR A 18 -42.03 -5.21 52.02
C THR A 18 -41.71 -4.94 53.49
N TRP A 19 -40.45 -5.11 53.87
CA TRP A 19 -39.88 -4.76 55.17
C TRP A 19 -39.09 -3.47 55.05
N THR A 20 -39.39 -2.47 55.85
CA THR A 20 -38.66 -1.19 55.85
C THR A 20 -37.56 -1.20 56.90
N VAL A 21 -36.32 -0.85 56.53
CA VAL A 21 -35.19 -0.77 57.45
C VAL A 21 -34.73 0.68 57.59
N ASP A 22 -34.63 1.16 58.82
CA ASP A 22 -34.26 2.54 59.14
C ASP A 22 -33.35 2.54 60.38
N ALA A 23 -32.07 2.90 60.20
CA ALA A 23 -31.10 2.95 61.29
C ALA A 23 -31.51 3.90 62.43
N ALA A 24 -32.36 4.91 62.16
CA ALA A 24 -32.88 5.85 63.15
C ALA A 24 -34.13 5.35 63.90
N GLY A 25 -34.64 4.15 63.59
CA GLY A 25 -35.77 3.53 64.31
C GLY A 25 -37.16 3.80 63.73
N GLY A 26 -37.26 4.32 62.50
CA GLY A 26 -38.52 4.63 61.81
C GLY A 26 -39.04 3.56 60.84
N GLY A 27 -38.60 2.30 60.98
CA GLY A 27 -38.96 1.18 60.09
C GLY A 27 -39.33 -0.10 60.87
N ASP A 28 -39.58 -1.20 60.15
CA ASP A 28 -39.83 -2.54 60.72
C ASP A 28 -38.59 -3.10 61.45
N ALA A 29 -37.38 -2.66 61.09
CA ALA A 29 -36.13 -3.01 61.76
C ALA A 29 -35.11 -1.86 61.72
N THR A 30 -34.18 -1.84 62.69
CA THR A 30 -33.03 -0.91 62.71
C THR A 30 -31.78 -1.47 62.04
N LYS A 31 -31.77 -2.77 61.73
CA LYS A 31 -30.67 -3.52 61.09
C LYS A 31 -31.21 -4.29 59.89
N ILE A 32 -30.39 -4.42 58.85
CA ILE A 32 -30.76 -5.13 57.62
C ILE A 32 -30.86 -6.64 57.91
N GLN A 33 -29.89 -7.24 58.62
CA GLN A 33 -29.90 -8.68 58.92
C GLN A 33 -31.11 -9.08 59.77
N THR A 34 -31.62 -8.20 60.65
CA THR A 34 -32.83 -8.46 61.43
C THR A 34 -34.07 -8.56 60.54
N ALA A 35 -34.17 -7.72 59.50
CA ALA A 35 -35.22 -7.82 58.50
C ALA A 35 -35.06 -9.12 57.68
N ILE A 36 -33.85 -9.46 57.24
CA ILE A 36 -33.56 -10.71 56.52
C ILE A 36 -34.02 -11.94 57.33
N ASN A 37 -33.68 -11.99 58.62
CA ASN A 37 -34.06 -13.11 59.49
C ASN A 37 -35.58 -13.29 59.56
N SER A 38 -36.33 -12.19 59.54
CA SER A 38 -37.79 -12.18 59.69
C SER A 38 -38.56 -12.37 58.38
N ALA A 39 -37.95 -12.01 57.25
CA ALA A 39 -38.56 -12.08 55.93
C ALA A 39 -38.80 -13.53 55.45
N ALA A 40 -39.84 -13.73 54.64
CA ALA A 40 -40.07 -14.96 53.90
C ALA A 40 -39.43 -14.90 52.49
N SER A 41 -39.17 -16.06 51.88
CA SER A 41 -38.73 -16.09 50.48
C SER A 41 -39.77 -15.44 49.56
N GLY A 42 -39.34 -14.50 48.74
CA GLY A 42 -40.15 -13.64 47.88
C GLY A 42 -40.31 -12.21 48.41
N ASP A 43 -40.01 -11.96 49.68
CA ASP A 43 -40.14 -10.64 50.29
C ASP A 43 -39.12 -9.62 49.76
N THR A 44 -39.48 -8.34 49.92
CA THR A 44 -38.60 -7.20 49.66
C THR A 44 -38.13 -6.56 50.97
N ILE A 45 -36.87 -6.18 51.05
CA ILE A 45 -36.26 -5.41 52.14
C ILE A 45 -35.88 -4.04 51.55
N SER A 46 -36.58 -3.00 51.99
CA SER A 46 -36.42 -1.62 51.56
C SER A 46 -35.64 -0.83 52.62
N VAL A 47 -34.44 -0.38 52.29
CA VAL A 47 -33.49 0.23 53.23
C VAL A 47 -33.38 1.74 52.99
N LYS A 48 -33.56 2.54 54.05
CA LYS A 48 -33.35 4.00 53.97
C LYS A 48 -31.87 4.36 54.01
N ALA A 49 -31.54 5.59 53.62
CA ALA A 49 -30.20 6.14 53.78
C ALA A 49 -29.67 5.98 55.21
N GLY A 50 -28.40 5.63 55.34
CA GLY A 50 -27.75 5.38 56.62
C GLY A 50 -26.52 4.48 56.51
N THR A 51 -25.84 4.30 57.63
CA THR A 51 -24.70 3.37 57.76
C THR A 51 -25.10 2.21 58.65
N TYR A 52 -24.97 1.00 58.12
CA TYR A 52 -25.35 -0.25 58.76
C TYR A 52 -24.09 -1.07 59.03
N LYS A 53 -23.65 -1.12 60.29
CA LYS A 53 -22.48 -1.90 60.73
C LYS A 53 -22.85 -3.34 61.02
N GLU A 54 -22.79 -4.18 60.00
CA GLU A 54 -23.18 -5.58 60.03
C GLU A 54 -22.67 -6.31 58.77
N THR A 55 -22.62 -7.64 58.84
CA THR A 55 -22.51 -8.52 57.68
C THR A 55 -23.88 -9.11 57.34
N LEU A 56 -24.13 -9.37 56.06
CA LEU A 56 -25.41 -9.85 55.56
C LEU A 56 -25.30 -11.29 55.05
N ASN A 57 -26.20 -12.16 55.49
CA ASN A 57 -26.37 -13.51 54.99
C ASN A 57 -27.87 -13.76 54.74
N THR A 58 -28.20 -14.18 53.53
CA THR A 58 -29.58 -14.32 53.02
C THR A 58 -30.33 -15.56 53.49
N LYS A 59 -29.65 -16.50 54.17
CA LYS A 59 -30.22 -17.65 54.93
C LYS A 59 -31.07 -18.64 54.12
N GLY A 60 -30.65 -18.96 52.90
CA GLY A 60 -31.35 -19.82 51.95
C GLY A 60 -32.59 -19.19 51.31
N LYS A 61 -32.73 -17.85 51.31
CA LYS A 61 -33.97 -17.17 50.91
C LYS A 61 -33.87 -16.49 49.54
N LYS A 62 -34.97 -16.52 48.79
CA LYS A 62 -35.17 -15.66 47.62
C LYS A 62 -35.57 -14.27 48.11
N LEU A 63 -34.76 -13.24 47.91
CA LEU A 63 -35.03 -11.90 48.46
C LEU A 63 -34.73 -10.79 47.46
N THR A 64 -35.47 -9.68 47.58
CA THR A 64 -35.10 -8.40 46.95
C THR A 64 -34.67 -7.44 48.04
N ILE A 65 -33.42 -6.98 48.05
CA ILE A 65 -32.88 -6.06 49.05
C ILE A 65 -32.45 -4.80 48.30
N THR A 66 -33.08 -3.66 48.60
CA THR A 66 -32.88 -2.44 47.83
C THR A 66 -32.83 -1.21 48.73
N SER A 67 -31.92 -0.29 48.42
CA SER A 67 -31.95 1.04 49.00
C SER A 67 -32.94 1.94 48.28
N VAL A 68 -33.67 2.75 49.04
CA VAL A 68 -34.51 3.83 48.48
C VAL A 68 -33.73 5.13 48.23
N SER A 69 -32.44 5.16 48.55
CA SER A 69 -31.60 6.37 48.48
C SER A 69 -30.33 6.21 47.65
N GLY A 70 -30.10 5.02 47.10
CA GLY A 70 -28.96 4.69 46.23
C GLY A 70 -27.63 4.50 46.96
N ALA A 71 -26.62 4.05 46.22
CA ALA A 71 -25.33 3.64 46.76
C ALA A 71 -24.59 4.76 47.49
N THR A 72 -24.71 6.00 47.01
CA THR A 72 -24.01 7.16 47.58
C THR A 72 -24.48 7.57 48.97
N LYS A 73 -25.62 7.03 49.44
CA LYS A 73 -26.23 7.41 50.73
C LYS A 73 -26.48 6.22 51.67
N THR A 74 -26.24 5.00 51.22
CA THR A 74 -26.61 3.78 51.95
C THR A 74 -25.41 2.86 52.04
N PHE A 75 -24.89 2.69 53.25
CA PHE A 75 -23.61 2.05 53.49
C PHE A 75 -23.81 0.79 54.32
N VAL A 76 -23.21 -0.32 53.88
CA VAL A 76 -23.08 -1.55 54.67
C VAL A 76 -21.60 -1.73 55.00
N ASP A 77 -21.28 -1.67 56.28
CA ASP A 77 -19.93 -1.74 56.82
C ASP A 77 -19.73 -3.10 57.50
N GLY A 78 -19.07 -4.01 56.79
CA GLY A 78 -18.77 -5.38 57.21
C GLY A 78 -17.44 -5.52 57.98
N THR A 79 -16.86 -4.43 58.46
CA THR A 79 -15.57 -4.46 59.18
C THR A 79 -15.55 -5.52 60.29
N GLY A 80 -14.57 -6.42 60.22
CA GLY A 80 -14.37 -7.51 61.19
C GLY A 80 -15.09 -8.83 60.87
N GLY A 81 -15.81 -8.92 59.74
CA GLY A 81 -16.36 -10.18 59.21
C GLY A 81 -15.66 -10.64 57.93
N ASP A 82 -16.06 -11.80 57.41
CA ASP A 82 -15.47 -12.40 56.20
C ASP A 82 -16.08 -11.85 54.89
N HIS A 83 -17.29 -11.32 54.94
CA HIS A 83 -18.00 -10.76 53.78
C HIS A 83 -18.89 -9.58 54.21
N VAL A 84 -19.25 -8.70 53.27
CA VAL A 84 -20.34 -7.74 53.49
C VAL A 84 -21.69 -8.38 53.16
N LEU A 85 -21.78 -9.12 52.05
CA LEU A 85 -22.96 -9.91 51.65
C LEU A 85 -22.57 -11.34 51.24
N GLU A 86 -23.25 -12.33 51.78
CA GLU A 86 -23.17 -13.75 51.39
C GLU A 86 -24.50 -14.23 50.84
N VAL A 87 -24.46 -14.80 49.64
CA VAL A 87 -25.56 -15.46 48.93
C VAL A 87 -25.16 -16.90 48.63
N ALA A 88 -25.76 -17.86 49.32
CA ALA A 88 -25.32 -19.25 49.30
C ALA A 88 -26.50 -20.23 49.37
N SER A 89 -26.26 -21.51 49.07
CA SER A 89 -27.27 -22.59 49.18
C SER A 89 -28.42 -22.53 48.15
N GLY A 90 -28.13 -22.21 46.89
CA GLY A 90 -29.11 -22.27 45.79
C GLY A 90 -30.08 -21.09 45.75
N GLU A 91 -29.67 -19.95 46.31
CA GLU A 91 -30.52 -18.77 46.45
C GLU A 91 -30.71 -18.00 45.13
N THR A 92 -31.72 -17.12 45.11
CA THR A 92 -31.87 -16.10 44.06
C THR A 92 -32.14 -14.76 44.70
N VAL A 93 -31.18 -13.85 44.64
CA VAL A 93 -31.21 -12.57 45.35
C VAL A 93 -31.07 -11.41 44.37
N THR A 94 -31.83 -10.34 44.60
CA THR A 94 -31.62 -9.04 43.98
C THR A 94 -31.10 -8.07 45.04
N PHE A 95 -30.01 -7.36 44.75
CA PHE A 95 -29.34 -6.46 45.71
C PHE A 95 -28.96 -5.13 45.05
N SER A 96 -29.52 -4.00 45.47
CA SER A 96 -29.26 -2.72 44.78
C SER A 96 -29.20 -1.47 45.63
N GLY A 97 -28.32 -0.53 45.24
CA GLY A 97 -28.24 0.81 45.81
C GLY A 97 -27.40 0.90 47.08
N PHE A 98 -26.28 0.17 47.16
CA PHE A 98 -25.46 0.10 48.37
C PHE A 98 -23.98 0.39 48.10
N THR A 99 -23.35 1.12 49.02
CA THR A 99 -21.89 1.12 49.18
C THR A 99 -21.50 0.06 50.20
N LEU A 100 -20.57 -0.82 49.84
CA LEU A 100 -20.03 -1.89 50.66
C LEU A 100 -18.59 -1.55 51.06
N THR A 101 -18.30 -1.64 52.35
CA THR A 101 -16.95 -1.37 52.90
C THR A 101 -16.60 -2.36 54.00
N GLY A 102 -15.31 -2.61 54.21
CA GLY A 102 -14.85 -3.59 55.19
C GLY A 102 -15.14 -5.04 54.77
N GLY A 103 -14.87 -5.99 55.66
CA GLY A 103 -14.90 -7.43 55.35
C GLY A 103 -13.64 -7.91 54.63
N SER A 104 -13.45 -9.23 54.47
CA SER A 104 -12.42 -9.78 53.57
C SER A 104 -12.90 -9.91 52.11
N HIS A 105 -14.22 -9.89 51.88
CA HIS A 105 -14.85 -9.75 50.56
C HIS A 105 -16.04 -8.79 50.62
N GLY A 106 -16.33 -8.07 49.53
CA GLY A 106 -17.58 -7.32 49.39
C GLY A 106 -18.78 -8.26 49.31
N VAL A 107 -18.86 -9.04 48.23
CA VAL A 107 -19.98 -9.93 47.93
C VAL A 107 -19.46 -11.33 47.61
N SER A 108 -20.01 -12.34 48.29
CA SER A 108 -19.72 -13.76 48.03
C SER A 108 -20.98 -14.48 47.56
N VAL A 109 -20.88 -15.19 46.44
CA VAL A 109 -21.96 -15.97 45.82
C VAL A 109 -21.50 -17.40 45.57
N ASP A 110 -22.10 -18.37 46.25
CA ASP A 110 -21.73 -19.78 46.12
C ASP A 110 -22.92 -20.66 45.70
N GLY A 111 -22.82 -21.31 44.54
CA GLY A 111 -23.85 -22.17 43.96
C GLY A 111 -25.23 -21.52 43.86
N SER A 112 -25.27 -20.19 43.74
CA SER A 112 -26.47 -19.36 43.87
C SER A 112 -26.53 -18.28 42.79
N LYS A 113 -27.66 -17.57 42.70
CA LYS A 113 -27.88 -16.49 41.74
C LYS A 113 -27.99 -15.14 42.42
N LEU A 114 -27.17 -14.18 41.99
CA LEU A 114 -27.25 -12.78 42.41
C LEU A 114 -27.44 -11.87 41.20
N THR A 115 -28.41 -10.96 41.29
CA THR A 115 -28.52 -9.79 40.41
C THR A 115 -28.29 -8.54 41.24
N ALA A 116 -27.24 -7.78 40.93
CA ALA A 116 -26.87 -6.58 41.66
C ALA A 116 -26.81 -5.35 40.74
N SER A 117 -27.19 -4.18 41.25
CA SER A 117 -27.11 -2.92 40.51
C SER A 117 -26.92 -1.69 41.41
N ASP A 118 -26.32 -0.61 40.89
CA ASP A 118 -25.95 0.57 41.69
C ASP A 118 -25.17 0.16 42.95
N ILE A 119 -23.98 -0.43 42.73
CA ILE A 119 -23.13 -0.95 43.82
C ILE A 119 -21.77 -0.27 43.80
N ILE A 120 -21.32 0.17 44.96
CA ILE A 120 -19.96 0.70 45.14
C ILE A 120 -19.23 -0.16 46.16
N VAL A 121 -18.08 -0.73 45.82
CA VAL A 121 -17.22 -1.46 46.77
C VAL A 121 -15.91 -0.72 46.96
N LYS A 122 -15.56 -0.40 48.22
CA LYS A 122 -14.35 0.37 48.56
C LYS A 122 -13.69 -0.16 49.82
N SER A 123 -12.36 -0.06 49.86
CA SER A 123 -11.56 -0.31 51.08
C SER A 123 -11.81 -1.69 51.69
N VAL A 124 -11.91 -2.71 50.83
CA VAL A 124 -11.85 -4.10 51.25
C VAL A 124 -10.39 -4.50 51.22
N THR A 125 -9.89 -5.01 52.34
CA THR A 125 -8.50 -5.46 52.49
C THR A 125 -8.54 -6.81 53.17
N GLY A 126 -8.00 -7.84 52.51
CA GLY A 126 -8.15 -9.21 52.97
C GLY A 126 -7.15 -10.16 52.34
N ASP A 127 -7.18 -11.41 52.80
CA ASP A 127 -6.30 -12.49 52.36
C ASP A 127 -7.03 -13.52 51.47
N ALA A 128 -8.23 -13.20 51.00
CA ALA A 128 -9.12 -14.15 50.36
C ALA A 128 -9.56 -13.67 48.96
N PRO A 129 -9.85 -14.59 48.00
CA PRO A 129 -10.01 -14.22 46.58
C PRO A 129 -11.28 -13.43 46.27
N GLY A 130 -11.20 -12.39 45.41
CA GLY A 130 -12.37 -11.64 44.96
C GLY A 130 -12.83 -10.56 45.96
N GLY A 131 -11.96 -9.61 46.28
CA GLY A 131 -12.24 -8.61 47.33
C GLY A 131 -13.46 -7.73 47.06
N GLY A 132 -13.89 -7.57 45.81
CA GLY A 132 -15.17 -6.94 45.45
C GLY A 132 -16.31 -7.97 45.35
N PHE A 133 -16.25 -8.81 44.33
CA PHE A 133 -17.21 -9.87 44.04
C PHE A 133 -16.51 -11.22 43.90
N ASN A 134 -17.09 -12.24 44.50
CA ASN A 134 -16.68 -13.63 44.38
C ASN A 134 -17.88 -14.48 43.94
N ALA A 135 -17.71 -15.28 42.87
CA ALA A 135 -18.69 -16.25 42.39
C ALA A 135 -18.05 -17.64 42.22
N SER A 136 -18.57 -18.64 42.94
CA SER A 136 -18.07 -20.02 42.94
C SER A 136 -19.19 -21.07 42.90
N GLY A 137 -18.82 -22.33 42.70
CA GLY A 137 -19.74 -23.47 42.91
C GLY A 137 -20.88 -23.56 41.88
N GLY A 138 -20.68 -23.05 40.66
CA GLY A 138 -21.73 -22.97 39.64
C GLY A 138 -22.69 -21.80 39.85
N ALA A 139 -22.21 -20.71 40.47
CA ALA A 139 -22.98 -19.50 40.69
C ALA A 139 -23.32 -18.78 39.38
N THR A 140 -24.36 -17.94 39.43
CA THR A 140 -24.70 -16.98 38.38
C THR A 140 -24.70 -15.57 38.96
N LEU A 141 -23.75 -14.75 38.54
CA LEU A 141 -23.60 -13.36 38.96
C LEU A 141 -23.99 -12.42 37.80
N THR A 142 -24.87 -11.46 38.05
CA THR A 142 -25.21 -10.40 37.09
C THR A 142 -25.11 -9.06 37.80
N VAL A 143 -24.23 -8.17 37.33
CA VAL A 143 -23.94 -6.89 37.99
C VAL A 143 -24.03 -5.76 36.96
N SER A 144 -24.80 -4.71 37.26
CA SER A 144 -24.82 -3.48 36.48
C SER A 144 -24.44 -2.26 37.31
N ASP A 145 -24.01 -1.16 36.67
CA ASP A 145 -23.81 0.15 37.31
C ASP A 145 -22.95 0.04 38.59
N CYS A 146 -21.77 -0.58 38.46
CA CYS A 146 -20.93 -0.89 39.60
C CYS A 146 -19.57 -0.18 39.55
N THR A 147 -19.05 0.19 40.72
CA THR A 147 -17.67 0.64 40.88
C THR A 147 -16.99 -0.15 42.00
N VAL A 148 -15.88 -0.80 41.68
CA VAL A 148 -14.99 -1.44 42.68
C VAL A 148 -13.63 -0.76 42.60
N SER A 149 -13.17 -0.20 43.72
CA SER A 149 -11.90 0.53 43.72
C SER A 149 -11.12 0.44 45.01
N GLY A 150 -9.80 0.42 44.91
CA GLY A 150 -8.90 0.45 46.06
C GLY A 150 -8.99 -0.81 46.91
N VAL A 151 -9.23 -1.96 46.26
CA VAL A 151 -9.21 -3.27 46.91
C VAL A 151 -7.80 -3.84 46.80
N THR A 152 -7.21 -4.19 47.94
CA THR A 152 -5.86 -4.77 48.00
C THR A 152 -5.95 -6.13 48.67
N ILE A 153 -5.59 -7.18 47.93
CA ILE A 153 -5.58 -8.57 48.40
C ILE A 153 -4.13 -9.03 48.60
N GLN A 154 -3.81 -9.48 49.81
CA GLN A 154 -2.44 -9.87 50.21
C GLN A 154 -2.26 -11.40 50.22
N ASN A 155 -1.02 -11.87 50.44
CA ASN A 155 -0.68 -13.27 50.75
C ASN A 155 -1.01 -14.32 49.66
N ASN A 156 -0.74 -13.99 48.38
CA ASN A 156 -0.93 -14.88 47.21
C ASN A 156 -2.40 -15.17 46.85
N ALA A 157 -3.35 -14.32 47.22
CA ALA A 157 -4.75 -14.47 46.81
C ALA A 157 -5.04 -13.77 45.46
N TYR A 158 -6.11 -14.24 44.80
CA TYR A 158 -6.43 -13.97 43.39
C TYR A 158 -7.60 -12.99 43.24
N GLY A 159 -7.62 -12.23 42.13
CA GLY A 159 -8.78 -11.43 41.71
C GLY A 159 -9.05 -10.25 42.63
N GLY A 160 -8.37 -9.12 42.42
CA GLY A 160 -8.45 -7.97 43.33
C GLY A 160 -9.88 -7.45 43.49
N ALA A 161 -10.56 -7.14 42.39
CA ALA A 161 -11.96 -6.75 42.42
C ALA A 161 -12.93 -7.91 42.19
N VAL A 162 -12.61 -8.83 41.28
CA VAL A 162 -13.53 -9.89 40.85
C VAL A 162 -12.83 -11.25 40.85
N PHE A 163 -13.50 -12.26 41.39
CA PHE A 163 -13.11 -13.66 41.29
C PHE A 163 -14.29 -14.50 40.81
N VAL A 164 -14.10 -15.29 39.75
CA VAL A 164 -15.11 -16.21 39.21
C VAL A 164 -14.48 -17.57 38.97
N ASP A 165 -15.04 -18.61 39.59
CA ASP A 165 -14.54 -19.98 39.51
C ASP A 165 -15.66 -20.96 39.16
N ALA A 166 -15.50 -21.71 38.07
CA ALA A 166 -16.44 -22.71 37.56
C ALA A 166 -17.90 -22.19 37.54
N SER A 167 -18.08 -20.92 37.16
CA SER A 167 -19.33 -20.15 37.32
C SER A 167 -19.57 -19.18 36.16
N THR A 168 -20.76 -18.58 36.10
CA THR A 168 -21.14 -17.60 35.07
C THR A 168 -21.27 -16.20 35.67
N ALA A 169 -20.68 -15.20 35.02
CA ALA A 169 -20.79 -13.80 35.44
C ALA A 169 -21.07 -12.86 34.25
N SER A 170 -21.84 -11.80 34.49
CA SER A 170 -22.06 -10.72 33.53
C SER A 170 -21.95 -9.38 34.23
N PHE A 171 -21.17 -8.47 33.63
CA PHE A 171 -20.95 -7.11 34.11
C PHE A 171 -21.31 -6.12 33.01
N SER A 172 -22.15 -5.14 33.34
CA SER A 172 -22.54 -4.05 32.43
C SER A 172 -22.38 -2.67 33.07
N ASP A 173 -21.81 -1.70 32.37
CA ASP A 173 -21.64 -0.34 32.91
C ASP A 173 -20.84 -0.32 34.23
N CYS A 174 -19.75 -1.07 34.26
CA CYS A 174 -18.96 -1.31 35.48
C CYS A 174 -17.54 -0.75 35.34
N SER A 175 -16.98 -0.26 36.46
CA SER A 175 -15.60 0.18 36.57
C SER A 175 -14.86 -0.53 37.70
N PHE A 176 -13.72 -1.13 37.37
CA PHE A 176 -12.81 -1.81 38.30
C PHE A 176 -11.47 -1.07 38.27
N SER A 177 -11.16 -0.28 39.29
CA SER A 177 -9.99 0.58 39.25
C SER A 177 -9.10 0.55 40.48
N ASN A 178 -7.78 0.65 40.28
CA ASN A 178 -6.79 0.70 41.35
C ASN A 178 -6.92 -0.48 42.33
N ASN A 179 -7.16 -1.69 41.81
CA ASN A 179 -7.20 -2.90 42.62
C ASN A 179 -5.88 -3.68 42.47
N GLU A 180 -5.51 -4.39 43.52
CA GLU A 180 -4.22 -5.07 43.63
C GLU A 180 -4.41 -6.50 44.13
N ALA A 181 -3.79 -7.47 43.45
CA ALA A 181 -3.79 -8.88 43.82
C ALA A 181 -2.50 -9.57 43.35
N ASN A 182 -2.33 -10.83 43.73
CA ASN A 182 -1.18 -11.61 43.23
C ASN A 182 -1.36 -12.07 41.78
N GLU A 183 -2.59 -12.37 41.38
CA GLU A 183 -2.96 -12.72 40.01
C GLU A 183 -4.30 -12.07 39.68
N GLY A 184 -4.45 -11.47 38.51
CA GLY A 184 -5.70 -10.79 38.13
C GLY A 184 -5.96 -9.56 39.00
N GLY A 185 -5.16 -8.51 38.85
CA GLY A 185 -5.24 -7.31 39.69
C GLY A 185 -6.64 -6.71 39.73
N GLY A 186 -7.33 -6.67 38.58
CA GLY A 186 -8.76 -6.38 38.50
C GLY A 186 -9.62 -7.63 38.67
N ALA A 187 -9.46 -8.64 37.82
CA ALA A 187 -10.27 -9.85 37.83
C ALA A 187 -9.45 -11.13 37.63
N TYR A 188 -9.86 -12.21 38.32
CA TYR A 188 -9.36 -13.56 38.11
C TYR A 188 -10.52 -14.50 37.74
N LEU A 189 -10.38 -15.21 36.63
CA LEU A 189 -11.40 -16.07 36.04
C LEU A 189 -10.83 -17.49 35.84
N ASN A 190 -11.48 -18.52 36.38
CA ASN A 190 -11.07 -19.91 36.24
C ASN A 190 -12.25 -20.80 35.83
N ASP A 191 -12.11 -21.52 34.72
CA ASP A 191 -13.16 -22.34 34.12
C ASP A 191 -14.53 -21.63 34.07
N ALA A 192 -14.51 -20.33 33.76
CA ALA A 192 -15.65 -19.42 33.90
C ALA A 192 -16.25 -19.03 32.55
N VAL A 193 -17.52 -18.61 32.56
CA VAL A 193 -18.17 -17.99 31.40
C VAL A 193 -18.52 -16.55 31.77
N VAL A 194 -17.89 -15.57 31.11
CA VAL A 194 -17.99 -14.16 31.50
C VAL A 194 -18.39 -13.26 30.34
N THR A 195 -19.31 -12.35 30.61
CA THR A 195 -19.68 -11.27 29.67
C THR A 195 -19.34 -9.91 30.25
N PHE A 196 -18.63 -9.10 29.49
CA PHE A 196 -18.35 -7.70 29.78
C PHE A 196 -19.03 -6.80 28.73
N THR A 197 -19.80 -5.81 29.18
CA THR A 197 -20.41 -4.81 28.29
C THR A 197 -20.23 -3.43 28.89
N ASP A 198 -19.55 -2.52 28.19
CA ASP A 198 -19.25 -1.18 28.74
C ASP A 198 -18.52 -1.27 30.10
N VAL A 199 -17.44 -2.04 30.11
CA VAL A 199 -16.66 -2.31 31.32
C VAL A 199 -15.27 -1.72 31.20
N THR A 200 -14.78 -1.09 32.27
CA THR A 200 -13.43 -0.53 32.34
C THR A 200 -12.62 -1.17 33.47
N PHE A 201 -11.43 -1.67 33.15
CA PHE A 201 -10.37 -1.98 34.10
C PHE A 201 -9.26 -0.94 33.99
N ASP A 202 -9.08 -0.12 35.03
CA ASP A 202 -8.17 1.04 35.03
C ASP A 202 -7.16 1.00 36.19
N GLY A 203 -5.87 1.01 35.88
CA GLY A 203 -4.83 1.15 36.90
C GLY A 203 -4.74 -0.03 37.89
N ASN A 204 -5.19 -1.23 37.51
CA ASN A 204 -5.11 -2.41 38.37
C ASN A 204 -3.71 -3.04 38.30
N THR A 205 -3.25 -3.61 39.41
CA THR A 205 -1.88 -4.13 39.56
C THR A 205 -1.88 -5.59 39.98
N SER A 206 -1.06 -6.40 39.31
CA SER A 206 -0.82 -7.81 39.64
C SER A 206 0.67 -8.03 39.91
N ASP A 207 0.99 -8.69 41.04
CA ASP A 207 2.34 -9.16 41.35
C ASP A 207 2.76 -10.39 40.52
N GLY A 208 1.86 -10.93 39.70
CA GLY A 208 2.07 -12.04 38.78
C GLY A 208 1.59 -11.68 37.37
N HIS A 209 0.54 -12.34 36.91
CA HIS A 209 -0.04 -12.20 35.58
C HIS A 209 -1.38 -11.45 35.60
N GLY A 210 -1.75 -10.85 34.46
CA GLY A 210 -3.06 -10.22 34.27
C GLY A 210 -3.26 -9.01 35.18
N GLY A 211 -2.65 -7.87 34.86
CA GLY A 211 -2.80 -6.66 35.67
C GLY A 211 -4.26 -6.22 35.77
N GLY A 212 -4.95 -6.18 34.62
CA GLY A 212 -6.39 -5.99 34.55
C GLY A 212 -7.14 -7.30 34.79
N VAL A 213 -6.94 -8.29 33.92
CA VAL A 213 -7.67 -9.57 33.96
C VAL A 213 -6.72 -10.75 33.79
N ARG A 214 -6.89 -11.79 34.59
CA ARG A 214 -6.29 -13.10 34.34
C ARG A 214 -7.40 -14.14 34.13
N ALA A 215 -7.34 -14.86 33.02
CA ALA A 215 -8.21 -15.99 32.74
C ALA A 215 -7.39 -17.26 32.53
N VAL A 216 -7.83 -18.34 33.16
CA VAL A 216 -7.18 -19.65 33.11
C VAL A 216 -8.20 -20.77 32.91
N GLY A 217 -7.73 -21.92 32.44
CA GLY A 217 -8.56 -23.08 32.17
C GLY A 217 -9.50 -22.83 30.98
N ALA A 218 -10.59 -23.59 30.89
CA ALA A 218 -11.55 -23.48 29.79
C ALA A 218 -12.49 -22.27 29.96
N THR A 219 -11.92 -21.10 30.26
CA THR A 219 -12.66 -19.85 30.45
C THR A 219 -13.02 -19.23 29.10
N THR A 220 -14.26 -18.73 28.98
CA THR A 220 -14.74 -18.00 27.79
C THR A 220 -15.14 -16.59 28.18
N ILE A 221 -14.58 -15.59 27.50
CA ILE A 221 -14.92 -14.17 27.68
C ILE A 221 -15.58 -13.63 26.41
N THR A 222 -16.77 -13.03 26.58
CA THR A 222 -17.41 -12.20 25.54
C THR A 222 -17.42 -10.75 25.99
N ALA A 223 -16.88 -9.85 25.18
CA ALA A 223 -16.68 -8.46 25.53
C ALA A 223 -17.19 -7.52 24.42
N THR A 224 -17.90 -6.47 24.81
CA THR A 224 -18.30 -5.36 23.95
C THR A 224 -17.96 -4.06 24.65
N ARG A 225 -17.16 -3.20 24.01
CA ARG A 225 -16.67 -1.95 24.61
C ARG A 225 -16.02 -2.19 25.97
N LEU A 226 -15.11 -3.17 26.01
CA LEU A 226 -14.22 -3.41 27.14
C LEU A 226 -13.01 -2.48 27.01
N THR A 227 -12.69 -1.76 28.08
CA THR A 227 -11.49 -0.93 28.18
C THR A 227 -10.55 -1.49 29.23
N LEU A 228 -9.32 -1.81 28.83
CA LEU A 228 -8.21 -2.16 29.72
C LEU A 228 -7.16 -1.05 29.61
N THR A 229 -7.06 -0.19 30.60
CA THR A 229 -6.11 0.94 30.58
C THR A 229 -5.20 0.98 31.80
N ASP A 230 -3.93 1.32 31.57
CA ASP A 230 -2.94 1.59 32.62
C ASP A 230 -2.76 0.44 33.64
N ASN A 231 -3.12 -0.79 33.28
CA ASN A 231 -2.98 -1.94 34.17
C ASN A 231 -1.54 -2.48 34.13
N VAL A 232 -1.07 -3.00 35.26
CA VAL A 232 0.32 -3.40 35.45
C VAL A 232 0.42 -4.84 35.95
N ALA A 233 1.25 -5.66 35.30
CA ALA A 233 1.65 -6.99 35.75
C ALA A 233 3.17 -7.08 35.85
N THR A 234 3.70 -7.72 36.89
CA THR A 234 5.16 -7.94 36.98
C THR A 234 5.64 -9.04 36.01
N SER A 235 4.74 -9.94 35.59
CA SER A 235 5.02 -11.04 34.66
C SER A 235 4.42 -10.77 33.28
N ARG A 236 3.32 -11.43 32.90
CA ARG A 236 2.73 -11.32 31.55
C ARG A 236 1.30 -10.76 31.57
N GLY A 237 0.89 -10.14 30.47
CA GLY A 237 -0.47 -9.64 30.30
C GLY A 237 -0.75 -8.45 31.20
N GLY A 238 -0.15 -7.29 30.92
CA GLY A 238 -0.39 -6.08 31.73
C GLY A 238 -1.87 -5.71 31.74
N GLY A 239 -2.51 -5.72 30.57
CA GLY A 239 -3.96 -5.59 30.44
C GLY A 239 -4.67 -6.90 30.78
N MET A 240 -4.42 -7.96 30.01
CA MET A 240 -5.02 -9.27 30.22
C MET A 240 -4.08 -10.43 29.89
N GLN A 241 -4.12 -11.49 30.70
CA GLN A 241 -3.55 -12.79 30.36
C GLN A 241 -4.68 -13.81 30.13
N LEU A 242 -4.60 -14.56 29.03
CA LEU A 242 -5.41 -15.73 28.73
C LEU A 242 -4.52 -16.97 28.68
N ASP A 243 -4.85 -17.99 29.45
CA ASP A 243 -4.17 -19.29 29.50
C ASP A 243 -5.19 -20.40 29.28
N GLU A 244 -5.08 -21.10 28.15
CA GLU A 244 -6.06 -22.09 27.63
C GLU A 244 -7.49 -21.54 27.50
N SER A 245 -7.65 -20.22 27.43
CA SER A 245 -8.92 -19.48 27.46
C SER A 245 -9.24 -18.79 26.12
N GLU A 246 -10.52 -18.45 25.92
CA GLU A 246 -11.04 -17.79 24.71
C GLU A 246 -11.54 -16.37 24.98
N LEU A 247 -11.38 -15.49 23.98
CA LEU A 247 -11.90 -14.11 24.02
C LEU A 247 -12.52 -13.71 22.68
N SER A 248 -13.75 -13.19 22.74
CA SER A 248 -14.36 -12.43 21.65
C SER A 248 -14.57 -10.99 22.10
N CYS A 249 -13.86 -10.04 21.48
CA CYS A 249 -13.89 -8.63 21.83
C CYS A 249 -14.38 -7.79 20.65
N GLN A 250 -15.42 -6.98 20.88
CA GLN A 250 -15.95 -6.03 19.91
C GLN A 250 -15.78 -4.59 20.38
N ALA A 251 -15.15 -3.76 19.55
CA ALA A 251 -14.88 -2.35 19.82
C ALA A 251 -14.18 -2.13 21.18
N CYS A 252 -13.13 -2.91 21.42
CA CYS A 252 -12.41 -2.93 22.69
C CYS A 252 -11.15 -2.05 22.64
N VAL A 253 -10.77 -1.48 23.77
CA VAL A 253 -9.60 -0.58 23.88
C VAL A 253 -8.63 -1.16 24.91
N ILE A 254 -7.41 -1.45 24.50
CA ILE A 254 -6.36 -2.02 25.34
C ILE A 254 -5.14 -1.11 25.23
N THR A 255 -5.00 -0.18 26.18
CA THR A 255 -4.03 0.92 26.06
C THR A 255 -3.21 1.19 27.30
N GLY A 256 -1.94 1.58 27.15
CA GLY A 256 -1.10 2.03 28.28
C GLY A 256 -0.77 0.95 29.30
N ASN A 257 -1.06 -0.33 29.02
CA ASN A 257 -0.84 -1.41 29.96
C ASN A 257 0.63 -1.86 29.95
N ARG A 258 1.11 -2.38 31.09
CA ARG A 258 2.53 -2.67 31.32
C ARG A 258 2.75 -4.07 31.88
N ALA A 259 3.62 -4.84 31.25
CA ALA A 259 4.05 -6.17 31.72
C ALA A 259 5.57 -6.20 31.93
N GLY A 260 6.05 -6.81 33.02
CA GLY A 260 7.48 -6.96 33.26
C GLY A 260 8.17 -7.98 32.35
N SER A 261 7.43 -8.90 31.72
CA SER A 261 7.95 -9.95 30.83
C SER A 261 7.45 -9.84 29.39
N SER A 262 6.20 -10.18 29.07
CA SER A 262 5.69 -10.20 27.68
C SER A 262 4.20 -9.91 27.65
N GLY A 263 3.69 -9.41 26.53
CA GLY A 263 2.26 -9.08 26.41
C GLY A 263 1.88 -7.89 27.28
N GLY A 264 2.39 -6.70 26.96
CA GLY A 264 2.06 -5.48 27.73
C GLY A 264 0.56 -5.23 27.77
N GLY A 265 -0.11 -5.33 26.62
CA GLY A 265 -1.57 -5.37 26.51
C GLY A 265 -2.10 -6.76 26.84
N LEU A 266 -1.73 -7.75 26.03
CA LEU A 266 -2.28 -9.11 26.05
C LEU A 266 -1.18 -10.17 26.04
N SER A 267 -1.33 -11.20 26.86
CA SER A 267 -0.57 -12.45 26.77
C SER A 267 -1.53 -13.61 26.56
N LEU A 268 -1.35 -14.34 25.45
CA LEU A 268 -2.21 -15.44 25.02
C LEU A 268 -1.39 -16.73 24.99
N GLU A 269 -1.79 -17.72 25.77
CA GLU A 269 -1.13 -19.01 25.89
C GLU A 269 -2.16 -20.11 25.65
N GLY A 270 -1.90 -20.98 24.67
CA GLY A 270 -2.83 -22.02 24.25
C GLY A 270 -2.13 -23.28 23.75
N ASP A 271 -2.92 -24.33 23.58
CA ASP A 271 -2.49 -25.65 23.11
C ASP A 271 -2.85 -25.91 21.64
N GLY A 272 -3.19 -24.85 20.90
CA GLY A 272 -3.58 -24.87 19.49
C GLY A 272 -5.08 -25.03 19.23
N ARG A 273 -5.92 -24.92 20.26
CA ARG A 273 -7.39 -25.07 20.15
C ARG A 273 -8.17 -23.80 20.44
N GLN A 274 -7.52 -22.78 21.00
CA GLN A 274 -8.15 -21.56 21.47
C GLN A 274 -8.22 -20.52 20.35
N THR A 275 -9.28 -19.71 20.38
CA THR A 275 -9.46 -18.58 19.47
C THR A 275 -9.60 -17.29 20.26
N VAL A 276 -8.90 -16.25 19.81
CA VAL A 276 -9.01 -14.88 20.30
C VAL A 276 -9.33 -13.96 19.13
N THR A 277 -10.44 -13.24 19.22
CA THR A 277 -10.95 -12.40 18.14
C THR A 277 -11.19 -10.97 18.60
N PHE A 278 -10.63 -10.02 17.87
CA PHE A 278 -10.89 -8.60 17.96
C PHE A 278 -11.65 -8.12 16.72
N SER A 279 -12.78 -7.46 16.94
CA SER A 279 -13.70 -7.03 15.88
C SER A 279 -14.19 -5.59 16.09
N GLY A 280 -14.69 -4.96 15.03
CA GLY A 280 -15.13 -3.57 15.05
C GLY A 280 -13.99 -2.58 14.76
N ALA A 281 -14.28 -1.54 13.99
CA ALA A 281 -13.29 -0.58 13.52
C ALA A 281 -12.68 0.28 14.65
N SER A 282 -13.41 0.47 15.75
CA SER A 282 -12.95 1.23 16.92
C SER A 282 -12.15 0.40 17.93
N THR A 283 -11.75 -0.82 17.57
CA THR A 283 -10.87 -1.61 18.43
C THR A 283 -9.44 -1.09 18.35
N GLU A 284 -8.78 -0.99 19.49
CA GLU A 284 -7.43 -0.44 19.60
C GLU A 284 -6.59 -1.26 20.58
N ILE A 285 -5.38 -1.61 20.15
CA ILE A 285 -4.31 -2.15 20.99
C ILE A 285 -3.12 -1.21 20.84
N GLY A 286 -2.99 -0.25 21.76
CA GLY A 286 -2.05 0.86 21.59
C GLY A 286 -1.25 1.21 22.84
N ASP A 287 -0.08 1.82 22.68
CA ASP A 287 0.72 2.37 23.80
C ASP A 287 1.06 1.37 24.94
N ASN A 288 0.98 0.06 24.69
CA ASN A 288 1.29 -0.94 25.71
C ASN A 288 2.80 -1.22 25.76
N GLN A 289 3.30 -1.61 26.93
CA GLN A 289 4.72 -1.85 27.16
C GLN A 289 5.00 -3.21 27.79
N ALA A 290 5.93 -3.97 27.21
CA ALA A 290 6.45 -5.21 27.80
C ALA A 290 7.96 -5.10 28.13
N GLY A 291 8.44 -5.91 29.07
CA GLY A 291 9.88 -6.09 29.31
C GLY A 291 10.62 -6.71 28.11
N GLY A 292 9.97 -7.70 27.49
CA GLY A 292 10.40 -8.48 26.32
C GLY A 292 9.47 -8.30 25.13
N ALA A 293 9.10 -9.39 24.44
CA ALA A 293 8.33 -9.34 23.20
C ALA A 293 6.84 -9.10 23.40
N GLY A 294 6.15 -8.66 22.34
CA GLY A 294 4.71 -8.40 22.36
C GLY A 294 4.35 -7.27 23.31
N GLY A 295 4.84 -6.06 23.08
CA GLY A 295 4.38 -4.88 23.81
C GLY A 295 2.86 -4.78 23.78
N GLY A 296 2.25 -4.97 22.62
CA GLY A 296 0.80 -5.10 22.45
C GLY A 296 0.32 -6.49 22.81
N VAL A 297 0.68 -7.48 21.97
CA VAL A 297 0.22 -8.87 22.08
C VAL A 297 1.40 -9.83 22.04
N TYR A 298 1.47 -10.74 22.99
CA TYR A 298 2.30 -11.94 22.94
C TYR A 298 1.40 -13.16 22.82
N SER A 299 1.56 -13.97 21.78
CA SER A 299 0.68 -15.11 21.50
C SER A 299 1.45 -16.39 21.21
N THR A 300 1.07 -17.48 21.89
CA THR A 300 1.62 -18.81 21.66
C THR A 300 0.52 -19.88 21.57
N GLY A 301 0.38 -20.55 20.42
CA GLY A 301 -0.56 -21.66 20.25
C GLY A 301 -2.03 -21.26 20.25
N VAL A 302 -2.36 -20.09 19.69
CA VAL A 302 -3.72 -19.51 19.67
C VAL A 302 -4.02 -18.96 18.29
N ASP A 303 -5.23 -19.22 17.77
CA ASP A 303 -5.72 -18.57 16.57
C ASP A 303 -6.13 -17.13 16.91
N LEU A 304 -5.45 -16.15 16.29
CA LEU A 304 -5.61 -14.73 16.59
C LEU A 304 -6.16 -13.98 15.39
N THR A 305 -7.31 -13.32 15.58
CA THR A 305 -7.88 -12.37 14.61
C THR A 305 -7.83 -10.95 15.15
N LEU A 306 -7.22 -10.05 14.38
CA LEU A 306 -7.10 -8.62 14.70
C LEU A 306 -7.79 -7.75 13.64
N ARG A 307 -8.51 -6.74 14.13
CA ARG A 307 -9.15 -5.66 13.35
C ARG A 307 -9.13 -4.38 14.16
N GLY A 308 -8.98 -3.23 13.49
CA GLY A 308 -8.94 -1.92 14.13
C GLY A 308 -7.54 -1.31 14.05
N ALA A 309 -6.98 -0.89 15.18
CA ALA A 309 -5.67 -0.27 15.26
C ALA A 309 -4.70 -1.03 16.18
N LEU A 310 -3.47 -1.21 15.72
CA LEU A 310 -2.31 -1.66 16.49
C LEU A 310 -1.27 -0.55 16.41
N THR A 311 -1.02 0.16 17.52
CA THR A 311 -0.25 1.41 17.47
C THR A 311 0.73 1.56 18.62
N ASP A 312 1.94 2.05 18.36
CA ASP A 312 2.83 2.58 19.41
C ASP A 312 3.17 1.62 20.57
N ASN A 313 3.02 0.31 20.37
CA ASN A 313 3.34 -0.68 21.38
C ASN A 313 4.85 -0.91 21.45
N ARG A 314 5.38 -1.08 22.67
CA ARG A 314 6.83 -1.02 22.89
C ARG A 314 7.36 -2.15 23.76
N SER A 315 8.63 -2.46 23.57
CA SER A 315 9.43 -3.22 24.52
C SER A 315 10.41 -2.30 25.25
N THR A 316 10.69 -2.58 26.52
CA THR A 316 11.84 -1.95 27.21
C THR A 316 13.18 -2.47 26.67
N THR A 317 13.17 -3.61 25.97
CA THR A 317 14.32 -4.18 25.28
C THR A 317 14.27 -3.76 23.82
N ALA A 318 15.07 -2.76 23.43
CA ALA A 318 15.02 -2.16 22.09
C ALA A 318 15.18 -3.16 20.93
N SER A 319 15.97 -4.22 21.11
CA SER A 319 16.18 -5.27 20.11
C SER A 319 15.09 -6.34 20.08
N SER A 320 14.02 -6.20 20.89
CA SER A 320 12.93 -7.18 20.92
C SER A 320 12.11 -7.10 19.63
N SER A 321 11.91 -8.25 18.99
CA SER A 321 11.03 -8.43 17.85
C SER A 321 9.55 -8.36 18.25
N GLY A 322 8.68 -8.02 17.29
CA GLY A 322 7.22 -8.06 17.48
C GLY A 322 6.75 -7.20 18.64
N GLN A 323 7.13 -5.91 18.66
CA GLN A 323 6.72 -5.03 19.75
C GLN A 323 5.22 -4.73 19.69
N GLY A 324 4.61 -4.70 18.50
CA GLY A 324 3.17 -4.76 18.36
C GLY A 324 2.65 -6.14 18.73
N VAL A 325 2.96 -7.14 17.90
CA VAL A 325 2.55 -8.53 18.04
C VAL A 325 3.76 -9.44 17.90
N TYR A 326 3.97 -10.29 18.90
CA TYR A 326 4.82 -11.47 18.77
C TYR A 326 3.91 -12.69 18.72
N PHE A 327 3.96 -13.45 17.63
CA PHE A 327 3.08 -14.58 17.37
C PHE A 327 3.88 -15.85 17.10
N MET A 328 3.48 -16.94 17.75
CA MET A 328 4.10 -18.26 17.57
C MET A 328 3.04 -19.37 17.64
N GLY A 329 2.77 -20.04 16.52
CA GLY A 329 1.81 -21.15 16.46
C GLY A 329 0.34 -20.71 16.45
N GLY A 330 -0.43 -21.31 15.53
CA GLY A 330 -1.82 -20.96 15.22
C GLY A 330 -1.97 -20.23 13.88
N ALA A 331 -3.17 -19.76 13.57
CA ALA A 331 -3.45 -18.89 12.43
C ALA A 331 -3.52 -17.43 12.86
N LEU A 332 -2.82 -16.55 12.14
CA LEU A 332 -2.89 -15.09 12.33
C LEU A 332 -3.70 -14.46 11.19
N THR A 333 -4.81 -13.81 11.55
CA THR A 333 -5.69 -13.12 10.60
C THR A 333 -5.74 -11.63 10.92
N LEU A 334 -5.32 -10.80 9.97
CA LEU A 334 -5.26 -9.34 10.07
C LEU A 334 -6.25 -8.74 9.08
N THR A 335 -7.33 -8.12 9.55
CA THR A 335 -8.40 -7.62 8.66
C THR A 335 -8.71 -6.18 8.98
N SER A 336 -8.64 -5.28 8.00
CA SER A 336 -8.84 -3.85 8.20
C SER A 336 -8.07 -3.33 9.42
N LEU A 337 -6.78 -3.68 9.48
CA LEU A 337 -5.89 -3.36 10.59
C LEU A 337 -4.93 -2.24 10.17
N ASP A 338 -4.98 -1.13 10.89
CA ASP A 338 -3.96 -0.08 10.87
C ASP A 338 -2.81 -0.49 11.81
N VAL A 339 -1.59 -0.50 11.30
CA VAL A 339 -0.38 -0.92 12.03
C VAL A 339 0.67 0.18 11.92
N SER A 340 0.92 0.91 13.01
CA SER A 340 1.84 2.05 12.95
C SER A 340 2.62 2.38 14.23
N GLY A 341 3.75 3.06 14.06
CA GLY A 341 4.54 3.63 15.17
C GLY A 341 5.40 2.64 15.96
N HIS A 342 5.64 1.44 15.45
CA HIS A 342 6.45 0.44 16.15
C HIS A 342 7.94 0.58 15.82
N SER A 343 8.80 0.49 16.84
CA SER A 343 10.25 0.55 16.66
C SER A 343 10.94 -0.54 17.47
N GLY A 344 11.61 -1.50 16.82
CA GLY A 344 12.16 -2.67 17.52
C GLY A 344 13.13 -3.52 16.74
N GLY A 345 13.25 -4.80 17.11
CA GLY A 345 13.97 -5.82 16.35
C GLY A 345 13.24 -6.18 15.05
N SER A 346 13.45 -7.41 14.55
CA SER A 346 12.75 -7.86 13.34
C SER A 346 11.24 -7.89 13.55
N GLY A 347 10.47 -7.57 12.50
CA GLY A 347 9.02 -7.47 12.59
C GLY A 347 8.64 -6.47 13.68
N ALA A 348 9.16 -5.23 13.60
CA ALA A 348 9.04 -4.27 14.69
C ALA A 348 7.58 -4.14 15.16
N ALA A 349 6.65 -4.09 14.20
CA ALA A 349 5.24 -4.21 14.48
C ALA A 349 4.82 -5.67 14.70
N ILE A 350 4.97 -6.53 13.71
CA ILE A 350 4.49 -7.92 13.77
C ILE A 350 5.64 -8.88 13.48
N TYR A 351 5.91 -9.77 14.42
CA TYR A 351 6.85 -10.87 14.27
C TYR A 351 6.12 -12.21 14.38
N VAL A 352 6.23 -13.02 13.34
CA VAL A 352 5.64 -14.36 13.28
C VAL A 352 6.78 -15.40 13.27
N ALA A 353 6.95 -16.07 14.41
CA ALA A 353 7.83 -17.21 14.56
C ALA A 353 7.08 -18.48 14.15
N GLY A 354 7.61 -19.32 13.25
CA GLY A 354 6.87 -20.51 12.82
C GLY A 354 7.63 -21.48 11.92
N ALA A 355 7.26 -22.75 12.02
CA ALA A 355 7.68 -23.82 11.11
C ALA A 355 6.49 -24.74 10.80
N SER A 356 6.17 -24.87 9.51
CA SER A 356 5.19 -25.77 8.88
C SER A 356 3.83 -25.93 9.59
N GLY A 357 2.84 -25.17 9.13
CA GLY A 357 1.42 -25.36 9.46
C GLY A 357 0.71 -24.05 9.86
N GLU A 358 1.45 -23.05 10.30
CA GLU A 358 0.93 -21.70 10.54
C GLU A 358 0.59 -21.00 9.22
N THR A 359 -0.35 -20.06 9.25
CA THR A 359 -0.64 -19.17 8.12
C THR A 359 -0.85 -17.75 8.61
N VAL A 360 -0.41 -16.78 7.81
CA VAL A 360 -0.67 -15.36 8.01
C VAL A 360 -1.53 -14.88 6.85
N SER A 361 -2.71 -14.36 7.16
CA SER A 361 -3.57 -13.70 6.18
C SER A 361 -3.79 -12.25 6.56
N ALA A 362 -3.67 -11.35 5.58
CA ALA A 362 -3.93 -9.93 5.76
C ALA A 362 -4.85 -9.40 4.66
N SER A 363 -5.81 -8.54 5.03
CA SER A 363 -6.68 -7.86 4.07
C SER A 363 -7.11 -6.45 4.49
N ASP A 364 -7.30 -5.56 3.51
CA ASP A 364 -7.87 -4.22 3.65
C ASP A 364 -7.18 -3.32 4.69
N GLY A 365 -5.87 -3.49 4.90
CA GLY A 365 -5.10 -2.85 5.99
C GLY A 365 -4.13 -1.77 5.52
N SER A 366 -3.65 -0.94 6.46
CA SER A 366 -2.60 0.06 6.23
C SER A 366 -1.48 -0.12 7.25
N TRP A 367 -0.26 -0.41 6.80
CA TRP A 367 0.88 -0.68 7.66
C TRP A 367 1.94 0.39 7.41
N SER A 368 2.08 1.33 8.33
CA SER A 368 2.91 2.51 8.10
C SER A 368 3.83 2.91 9.25
N ASN A 369 4.95 3.56 8.93
CA ASN A 369 5.85 4.18 9.91
C ASN A 369 6.38 3.20 10.97
N ASN A 370 6.71 1.96 10.56
CA ASN A 370 7.32 0.97 11.44
C ASN A 370 8.81 0.80 11.13
N SER A 371 9.65 0.74 12.17
CA SER A 371 11.12 0.78 12.05
C SER A 371 11.78 -0.41 12.77
N ALA A 372 12.36 -1.33 12.03
CA ALA A 372 13.13 -2.47 12.53
C ALA A 372 14.64 -2.21 12.49
N THR A 373 15.35 -2.56 13.58
CA THR A 373 16.81 -2.70 13.60
C THR A 373 17.27 -4.08 13.09
N GLY A 374 16.32 -4.90 12.63
CA GLY A 374 16.55 -6.19 12.00
C GLY A 374 15.83 -6.20 10.65
N ASP A 375 15.02 -7.22 10.41
CA ASP A 375 14.31 -7.44 9.14
C ASP A 375 12.80 -7.21 9.29
N GLY A 376 12.10 -6.79 8.23
CA GLY A 376 10.65 -6.61 8.25
C GLY A 376 10.24 -5.42 9.11
N GLY A 377 10.23 -4.21 8.56
CA GLY A 377 9.82 -3.01 9.31
C GLY A 377 8.41 -3.16 9.89
N ALA A 378 7.44 -3.50 9.04
CA ALA A 378 6.09 -3.82 9.47
C ALA A 378 5.93 -5.29 9.88
N LEU A 379 6.34 -6.22 9.00
CA LEU A 379 6.12 -7.65 9.19
C LEU A 379 7.38 -8.46 8.92
N TYR A 380 7.72 -9.32 9.87
CA TYR A 380 8.61 -10.45 9.66
C TYR A 380 7.83 -11.75 9.82
N THR A 381 7.98 -12.68 8.87
CA THR A 381 7.28 -13.97 8.94
C THR A 381 8.11 -15.15 8.45
N GLU A 382 8.02 -16.24 9.21
CA GLU A 382 8.47 -17.59 8.86
C GLU A 382 7.30 -18.52 8.50
N ALA A 383 6.08 -17.97 8.36
CA ALA A 383 4.87 -18.69 7.95
C ALA A 383 4.39 -18.24 6.55
N PRO A 384 3.69 -19.10 5.78
CA PRO A 384 3.00 -18.71 4.55
C PRO A 384 2.19 -17.43 4.70
N LEU A 385 2.37 -16.50 3.77
CA LEU A 385 1.76 -15.18 3.78
C LEU A 385 0.80 -15.02 2.59
N THR A 386 -0.44 -14.68 2.89
CA THR A 386 -1.43 -14.23 1.90
C THR A 386 -1.87 -12.80 2.24
N MET A 387 -1.77 -11.88 1.27
CA MET A 387 -2.19 -10.49 1.43
C MET A 387 -3.12 -10.07 0.30
N SER A 388 -4.15 -9.28 0.61
CA SER A 388 -5.06 -8.71 -0.39
C SER A 388 -5.45 -7.27 -0.03
N ALA A 389 -5.29 -6.31 -0.94
CA ALA A 389 -5.66 -4.91 -0.67
C ALA A 389 -5.00 -4.33 0.60
N VAL A 390 -3.72 -4.62 0.82
CA VAL A 390 -2.94 -4.08 1.95
C VAL A 390 -1.93 -3.07 1.44
N SER A 391 -1.93 -1.88 2.03
CA SER A 391 -0.94 -0.84 1.76
C SER A 391 0.14 -0.85 2.85
N VAL A 392 1.40 -0.91 2.43
CA VAL A 392 2.60 -1.02 3.26
C VAL A 392 3.50 0.16 2.91
N GLN A 393 3.51 1.19 3.76
CA GLN A 393 4.14 2.48 3.44
C GLN A 393 5.11 2.95 4.51
N ASP A 394 6.14 3.72 4.18
CA ASP A 394 6.98 4.39 5.19
C ASP A 394 7.65 3.46 6.21
N ASN A 395 7.86 2.19 5.87
CA ASN A 395 8.48 1.26 6.80
C ASN A 395 9.97 1.14 6.51
N ARG A 396 10.75 0.94 7.58
CA ARG A 396 12.20 0.86 7.51
C ARG A 396 12.73 -0.38 8.20
N ALA A 397 13.70 -1.03 7.59
CA ALA A 397 14.49 -2.09 8.18
C ALA A 397 15.98 -1.82 7.95
N THR A 398 16.85 -2.08 8.92
CA THR A 398 18.30 -2.03 8.67
C THR A 398 18.82 -3.30 7.99
N GLY A 399 18.05 -4.39 8.09
CA GLY A 399 18.28 -5.66 7.40
C GLY A 399 17.43 -5.76 6.13
N SER A 400 16.65 -6.82 6.00
CA SER A 400 15.86 -7.10 4.79
C SER A 400 14.38 -6.76 4.95
N GLY A 401 13.70 -6.40 3.85
CA GLY A 401 12.26 -6.20 3.81
C GLY A 401 11.83 -4.95 4.58
N GLY A 402 11.96 -3.77 3.97
CA GLY A 402 11.64 -2.51 4.65
C GLY A 402 10.19 -2.48 5.11
N GLY A 403 9.28 -2.92 4.23
CA GLY A 403 7.91 -3.28 4.59
C GLY A 403 7.81 -4.67 5.19
N VAL A 404 8.04 -5.69 4.34
CA VAL A 404 7.78 -7.10 4.68
C VAL A 404 9.00 -7.96 4.39
N CYS A 405 9.32 -8.84 5.33
CA CYS A 405 10.36 -9.86 5.20
C CYS A 405 9.75 -11.26 5.40
N ALA A 406 9.88 -12.13 4.39
CA ALA A 406 9.33 -13.49 4.41
C ALA A 406 10.43 -14.55 4.20
N MET A 407 10.54 -15.49 5.15
CA MET A 407 11.60 -16.50 5.19
C MET A 407 11.09 -17.92 4.93
N ALA A 408 11.58 -18.57 3.88
CA ALA A 408 11.40 -20.00 3.56
C ALA A 408 9.94 -20.50 3.45
N VAL A 409 9.05 -19.66 2.93
CA VAL A 409 7.59 -19.86 2.86
C VAL A 409 7.02 -19.64 1.46
N THR A 410 5.69 -19.60 1.31
CA THR A 410 5.02 -19.11 0.10
C THR A 410 4.44 -17.73 0.37
N VAL A 411 4.63 -16.79 -0.55
CA VAL A 411 4.07 -15.44 -0.50
C VAL A 411 3.09 -15.26 -1.65
N THR A 412 1.86 -14.88 -1.35
CA THR A 412 0.84 -14.52 -2.33
C THR A 412 0.27 -13.15 -1.99
N ILE A 413 0.37 -12.20 -2.92
CA ILE A 413 -0.13 -10.84 -2.73
C ILE A 413 -0.98 -10.45 -3.92
N THR A 414 -2.15 -9.90 -3.63
CA THR A 414 -3.08 -9.37 -4.63
C THR A 414 -3.43 -7.94 -4.26
N ASP A 415 -3.44 -7.02 -5.23
CA ASP A 415 -3.87 -5.63 -4.98
C ASP A 415 -3.06 -4.96 -3.84
N GLY A 416 -1.78 -5.32 -3.69
CA GLY A 416 -0.91 -4.76 -2.67
C GLY A 416 -0.27 -3.45 -3.12
N ASP A 417 0.06 -2.58 -2.18
CA ASP A 417 0.76 -1.31 -2.42
C ASP A 417 1.94 -1.20 -1.47
N PHE A 418 3.16 -1.15 -2.00
CA PHE A 418 4.40 -1.01 -1.26
C PHE A 418 5.05 0.32 -1.63
N THR A 419 4.89 1.33 -0.79
CA THR A 419 5.32 2.70 -1.12
C THR A 419 6.34 3.26 -0.11
N ARG A 420 7.46 3.78 -0.58
CA ARG A 420 8.47 4.49 0.24
C ARG A 420 8.97 3.68 1.44
N ASN A 421 9.26 2.41 1.24
CA ASN A 421 9.89 1.55 2.24
C ASN A 421 11.40 1.45 2.00
N GLU A 422 12.19 1.32 3.07
CA GLU A 422 13.67 1.35 3.03
C GLU A 422 14.27 0.10 3.71
N ALA A 423 15.23 -0.56 3.04
CA ALA A 423 15.96 -1.70 3.59
C ALA A 423 17.41 -1.79 3.10
N ALA A 424 18.19 -2.75 3.60
CA ALA A 424 19.40 -3.18 2.89
C ALA A 424 19.05 -4.08 1.68
N TYR A 425 18.02 -4.92 1.81
CA TYR A 425 17.63 -5.92 0.82
C TYR A 425 16.11 -5.96 0.68
N GLY A 426 15.56 -5.68 -0.50
CA GLY A 426 14.11 -5.64 -0.70
C GLY A 426 13.47 -4.48 0.06
N GLY A 427 13.49 -3.27 -0.51
CA GLY A 427 12.99 -2.06 0.16
C GLY A 427 11.52 -2.21 0.53
N GLY A 428 10.67 -2.59 -0.42
CA GLY A 428 9.28 -2.97 -0.14
C GLY A 428 9.16 -4.37 0.46
N LEU A 429 9.61 -5.37 -0.30
CA LEU A 429 9.43 -6.79 0.00
C LEU A 429 10.73 -7.57 -0.17
N TYR A 430 11.08 -8.36 0.83
CA TYR A 430 12.16 -9.35 0.75
C TYR A 430 11.62 -10.77 0.93
N VAL A 431 12.00 -11.67 0.03
CA VAL A 431 11.58 -13.07 0.06
C VAL A 431 12.78 -14.00 -0.09
N TYR A 432 13.03 -14.82 0.93
CA TYR A 432 14.16 -15.74 0.96
C TYR A 432 13.71 -17.20 0.85
N LYS A 433 14.30 -17.97 -0.07
CA LYS A 433 14.08 -19.43 -0.22
C LYS A 433 12.60 -19.82 -0.36
N ALA A 434 11.82 -18.99 -1.04
CA ALA A 434 10.37 -18.97 -0.94
C ALA A 434 9.73 -18.64 -2.29
N ALA A 435 8.59 -19.27 -2.61
CA ALA A 435 7.86 -18.95 -3.84
C ALA A 435 7.05 -17.65 -3.68
N VAL A 436 6.98 -16.86 -4.75
CA VAL A 436 6.30 -15.56 -4.79
C VAL A 436 5.27 -15.55 -5.91
N SER A 437 4.04 -15.13 -5.59
CA SER A 437 3.00 -14.80 -6.57
C SER A 437 2.42 -13.42 -6.27
N LEU A 438 2.61 -12.47 -7.19
CA LEU A 438 2.11 -11.10 -7.08
C LEU A 438 1.14 -10.82 -8.23
N LYS A 439 0.03 -10.16 -7.93
CA LYS A 439 -0.96 -9.77 -8.93
C LYS A 439 -1.52 -8.39 -8.64
N ARG A 440 -1.44 -7.47 -9.62
CA ARG A 440 -1.89 -6.08 -9.44
C ARG A 440 -1.28 -5.42 -8.19
N THR A 441 0.01 -5.67 -7.99
CA THR A 441 0.75 -5.17 -6.82
C THR A 441 1.69 -4.06 -7.27
N ALA A 442 1.65 -2.92 -6.58
CA ALA A 442 2.50 -1.76 -6.86
C ALA A 442 3.69 -1.70 -5.89
N PHE A 443 4.86 -1.33 -6.42
CA PHE A 443 6.06 -0.98 -5.68
C PHE A 443 6.51 0.41 -6.12
N VAL A 444 6.39 1.40 -5.26
CA VAL A 444 6.63 2.81 -5.60
C VAL A 444 7.67 3.42 -4.67
N GLN A 445 8.73 4.01 -5.23
CA GLN A 445 9.72 4.78 -4.48
C GLN A 445 10.35 4.05 -3.28
N ASN A 446 10.49 2.72 -3.37
CA ASN A 446 11.18 1.96 -2.33
C ASN A 446 12.70 2.00 -2.55
N GLU A 447 13.46 1.92 -1.46
CA GLU A 447 14.93 2.05 -1.48
C GLU A 447 15.61 0.84 -0.84
N ALA A 448 16.64 0.31 -1.52
CA ALA A 448 17.48 -0.76 -0.98
C ALA A 448 18.94 -0.69 -1.46
N GLN A 449 19.79 -1.63 -1.02
CA GLN A 449 21.06 -1.89 -1.70
C GLN A 449 20.83 -2.81 -2.91
N THR A 450 19.97 -3.81 -2.76
CA THR A 450 19.55 -4.73 -3.84
C THR A 450 18.03 -4.93 -3.80
N GLY A 451 17.37 -4.81 -4.95
CA GLY A 451 15.92 -4.94 -5.06
C GLY A 451 15.19 -3.80 -4.36
N GLY A 452 15.20 -2.59 -4.94
CA GLY A 452 14.56 -1.41 -4.34
C GLY A 452 13.10 -1.69 -4.02
N GLY A 453 12.32 -2.15 -4.99
CA GLY A 453 10.95 -2.62 -4.78
C GLY A 453 10.90 -4.01 -4.13
N LEU A 454 11.34 -5.02 -4.88
CA LEU A 454 11.32 -6.43 -4.50
C LEU A 454 12.70 -7.06 -4.63
N TYR A 455 13.11 -7.82 -3.60
CA TYR A 455 14.21 -8.77 -3.74
C TYR A 455 13.78 -10.21 -3.38
N HIS A 456 13.86 -11.10 -4.37
CA HIS A 456 13.71 -12.54 -4.21
C HIS A 456 15.07 -13.24 -4.25
N HIS A 457 15.36 -14.09 -3.25
CA HIS A 457 16.66 -14.75 -3.10
C HIS A 457 16.50 -16.25 -2.79
N ALA A 458 16.69 -17.12 -3.79
CA ALA A 458 16.39 -18.56 -3.70
C ALA A 458 17.60 -19.50 -3.67
N VAL A 459 18.79 -19.00 -3.33
CA VAL A 459 20.02 -19.81 -3.24
C VAL A 459 19.77 -21.13 -2.46
N ASP A 460 20.24 -22.24 -3.03
CA ASP A 460 20.11 -23.63 -2.52
C ASP A 460 18.71 -24.29 -2.58
N GLN A 461 17.66 -23.64 -3.11
CA GLN A 461 16.31 -24.21 -3.21
C GLN A 461 15.82 -24.27 -4.67
N LYS A 462 15.99 -25.43 -5.33
CA LYS A 462 15.57 -25.69 -6.73
C LYS A 462 14.03 -25.72 -6.96
N GLY A 463 13.24 -25.10 -6.08
CA GLY A 463 11.78 -25.18 -5.99
C GLY A 463 11.02 -23.84 -5.94
N ALA A 464 11.68 -22.71 -5.69
CA ALA A 464 11.02 -21.41 -5.52
C ALA A 464 10.73 -20.75 -6.88
N ASN A 465 9.46 -20.59 -7.21
CA ASN A 465 9.02 -19.88 -8.42
C ASN A 465 8.69 -18.43 -8.08
N VAL A 466 8.93 -17.53 -9.03
CA VAL A 466 8.46 -16.15 -9.01
C VAL A 466 7.42 -15.99 -10.12
N SER A 467 6.23 -15.50 -9.79
CA SER A 467 5.15 -15.24 -10.74
C SER A 467 4.59 -13.85 -10.49
N LEU A 468 4.72 -12.98 -11.49
CA LEU A 468 4.21 -11.62 -11.49
C LEU A 468 3.13 -11.49 -12.57
N SER A 469 2.11 -10.70 -12.29
CA SER A 469 1.10 -10.35 -13.30
C SER A 469 0.46 -9.01 -13.00
N LYS A 470 0.55 -8.07 -13.95
CA LYS A 470 0.05 -6.71 -13.78
C LYS A 470 0.63 -5.98 -12.57
N ALA A 471 1.85 -6.33 -12.16
CA ALA A 471 2.59 -5.62 -11.12
C ALA A 471 3.25 -4.37 -11.69
N THR A 472 3.39 -3.33 -10.88
CA THR A 472 4.04 -2.08 -11.27
C THR A 472 5.21 -1.78 -10.34
N PHE A 473 6.32 -1.35 -10.92
CA PHE A 473 7.53 -0.96 -10.22
C PHE A 473 7.94 0.43 -10.69
N THR A 474 7.71 1.45 -9.87
CA THR A 474 7.87 2.84 -10.26
C THR A 474 8.86 3.56 -9.34
N LYS A 475 9.90 4.15 -9.93
CA LYS A 475 10.87 5.01 -9.24
C LYS A 475 11.53 4.37 -8.01
N ASN A 476 11.72 3.05 -8.02
CA ASN A 476 12.42 2.35 -6.95
C ASN A 476 13.94 2.44 -7.15
N ILE A 477 14.67 2.52 -6.04
CA ILE A 477 16.11 2.80 -6.04
C ILE A 477 16.86 1.66 -5.34
N ALA A 478 17.91 1.16 -5.98
CA ALA A 478 18.88 0.25 -5.43
C ALA A 478 20.30 0.80 -5.63
N SER A 479 21.20 0.60 -4.67
CA SER A 479 22.59 1.05 -4.83
C SER A 479 23.49 0.06 -5.60
N VAL A 480 23.05 -1.19 -5.79
CA VAL A 480 23.81 -2.26 -6.44
C VAL A 480 23.13 -2.75 -7.70
N ARG A 481 21.90 -3.29 -7.60
CA ARG A 481 21.14 -3.80 -8.75
C ARG A 481 19.65 -3.97 -8.47
N GLY A 482 18.86 -4.03 -9.53
CA GLY A 482 17.43 -4.31 -9.51
C GLY A 482 16.69 -3.21 -8.77
N GLY A 483 16.64 -2.01 -9.34
CA GLY A 483 15.91 -0.89 -8.76
C GLY A 483 14.47 -1.26 -8.50
N GLY A 484 13.75 -1.70 -9.53
CA GLY A 484 12.40 -2.24 -9.38
C GLY A 484 12.44 -3.61 -8.72
N LEU A 485 13.13 -4.55 -9.36
CA LEU A 485 13.16 -5.96 -8.94
C LEU A 485 14.55 -6.57 -9.06
N ALA A 486 14.94 -7.33 -8.04
CA ALA A 486 16.02 -8.31 -8.11
C ALA A 486 15.47 -9.72 -7.84
N SER A 487 15.84 -10.70 -8.65
CA SER A 487 15.52 -12.11 -8.41
C SER A 487 16.73 -13.00 -8.65
N ASP A 488 17.13 -13.72 -7.61
CA ASP A 488 18.27 -14.62 -7.65
C ASP A 488 17.86 -16.10 -7.54
N ASP A 489 18.38 -16.93 -8.45
CA ASP A 489 18.26 -18.41 -8.44
C ASP A 489 16.82 -18.95 -8.43
N ALA A 490 15.88 -18.20 -9.02
CA ALA A 490 14.50 -18.67 -9.17
C ALA A 490 14.46 -19.95 -10.01
N LYS A 491 13.66 -20.95 -9.59
CA LYS A 491 13.45 -22.15 -10.42
C LYS A 491 12.83 -21.76 -11.75
N THR A 492 11.76 -20.98 -11.67
CA THR A 492 11.07 -20.38 -12.80
C THR A 492 10.71 -18.95 -12.44
N PHE A 493 11.12 -18.01 -13.27
CA PHE A 493 10.67 -16.62 -13.22
C PHE A 493 9.63 -16.42 -14.32
N THR A 494 8.46 -15.93 -13.96
CA THR A 494 7.39 -15.61 -14.89
C THR A 494 6.88 -14.20 -14.61
N SER A 495 6.84 -13.37 -15.65
CA SER A 495 6.28 -12.02 -15.64
C SER A 495 5.31 -11.86 -16.81
N SER A 496 4.18 -11.20 -16.56
CA SER A 496 3.11 -11.04 -17.56
C SER A 496 2.37 -9.72 -17.40
N LYS A 497 2.50 -8.84 -18.40
CA LYS A 497 1.88 -7.51 -18.39
C LYS A 497 2.29 -6.65 -17.18
N ASP A 498 3.54 -6.79 -16.75
CA ASP A 498 4.12 -6.01 -15.65
C ASP A 498 4.81 -4.75 -16.20
N SER A 499 4.93 -3.70 -15.39
CA SER A 499 5.53 -2.41 -15.81
C SER A 499 6.65 -1.98 -14.86
N PHE A 500 7.76 -1.51 -15.42
CA PHE A 500 8.94 -1.04 -14.72
C PHE A 500 9.33 0.35 -15.24
N THR A 501 9.02 1.40 -14.48
CA THR A 501 9.21 2.79 -14.92
C THR A 501 10.13 3.56 -13.98
N GLY A 502 11.18 4.20 -14.52
CA GLY A 502 12.00 5.15 -13.77
C GLY A 502 12.83 4.55 -12.64
N ASN A 503 13.11 3.24 -12.65
CA ASN A 503 13.85 2.60 -11.56
C ASN A 503 15.37 2.74 -11.73
N SER A 504 16.11 2.64 -10.62
CA SER A 504 17.58 2.77 -10.62
C SER A 504 18.25 1.66 -9.78
N PRO A 505 19.31 0.98 -10.27
CA PRO A 505 19.94 1.22 -11.55
C PRO A 505 19.15 0.57 -12.69
N GLU A 506 18.67 -0.67 -12.55
CA GLU A 506 17.84 -1.31 -13.59
C GLU A 506 16.35 -1.39 -13.22
N GLY A 507 15.50 -1.57 -14.23
CA GLY A 507 14.09 -1.94 -14.04
C GLY A 507 13.97 -3.29 -13.32
N ALA A 508 14.46 -4.35 -13.96
CA ALA A 508 14.53 -5.68 -13.36
C ALA A 508 15.88 -6.37 -13.62
N SER A 509 16.36 -7.09 -12.59
CA SER A 509 17.53 -7.95 -12.66
C SER A 509 17.17 -9.37 -12.24
N VAL A 510 17.33 -10.33 -13.16
CA VAL A 510 17.05 -11.75 -12.94
C VAL A 510 18.33 -12.54 -13.13
N LEU A 511 18.92 -12.99 -12.03
CA LEU A 511 20.23 -13.66 -12.04
C LEU A 511 20.13 -15.09 -11.53
N GLY A 512 20.61 -16.03 -12.33
CA GLY A 512 20.52 -17.44 -11.97
C GLY A 512 19.05 -17.91 -12.02
N GLY A 513 18.84 -19.01 -12.72
CA GLY A 513 17.53 -19.61 -12.77
C GLY A 513 17.49 -20.72 -13.79
N ASN A 514 16.61 -21.70 -13.59
CA ASN A 514 16.46 -22.72 -14.62
C ASN A 514 15.70 -22.14 -15.81
N ASN A 515 14.57 -21.47 -15.59
CA ASN A 515 13.73 -20.96 -16.68
C ASN A 515 13.25 -19.51 -16.45
N VAL A 516 13.28 -18.67 -17.49
CA VAL A 516 12.81 -17.26 -17.45
C VAL A 516 11.78 -17.03 -18.56
N TYR A 517 10.59 -16.57 -18.20
CA TYR A 517 9.50 -16.26 -19.13
C TYR A 517 8.97 -14.86 -18.86
N VAL A 518 9.08 -13.95 -19.81
CA VAL A 518 8.56 -12.57 -19.67
C VAL A 518 7.72 -12.27 -20.89
N LYS A 519 6.46 -11.90 -20.69
CA LYS A 519 5.51 -11.64 -21.78
C LYS A 519 4.77 -10.33 -21.58
N GLY A 520 4.78 -9.45 -22.57
CA GLY A 520 3.95 -8.24 -22.56
C GLY A 520 4.36 -7.20 -21.50
N ALA A 521 5.60 -7.25 -21.00
CA ALA A 521 6.06 -6.35 -19.94
C ALA A 521 6.69 -5.08 -20.52
N SER A 522 6.52 -3.95 -19.85
CA SER A 522 7.12 -2.67 -20.23
C SER A 522 8.26 -2.25 -19.29
N PHE A 523 9.32 -1.71 -19.87
CA PHE A 523 10.48 -1.16 -19.18
C PHE A 523 10.80 0.21 -19.77
N THR A 524 10.43 1.25 -19.04
CA THR A 524 10.46 2.64 -19.52
C THR A 524 11.32 3.51 -18.60
N ASP A 525 12.21 4.33 -19.17
CA ASP A 525 13.01 5.34 -18.47
C ASP A 525 13.81 4.84 -17.25
N ASN A 526 14.19 3.56 -17.22
CA ASN A 526 15.04 3.08 -16.15
C ASN A 526 16.46 3.65 -16.34
N VAL A 527 17.13 4.00 -15.23
CA VAL A 527 18.41 4.72 -15.29
C VAL A 527 19.50 3.93 -16.02
N GLY A 528 19.47 2.61 -15.88
CA GLY A 528 20.35 1.63 -16.51
C GLY A 528 19.55 0.74 -17.45
N ALA A 529 19.80 -0.57 -17.42
CA ALA A 529 19.07 -1.48 -18.31
C ALA A 529 17.59 -1.58 -17.94
N GLY A 530 16.72 -1.78 -18.93
CA GLY A 530 15.32 -2.12 -18.69
C GLY A 530 15.22 -3.49 -18.01
N LEU A 531 15.58 -4.54 -18.75
CA LEU A 531 15.65 -5.91 -18.27
C LEU A 531 17.08 -6.48 -18.38
N SER A 532 17.60 -7.00 -17.28
CA SER A 532 18.86 -7.73 -17.23
C SER A 532 18.62 -9.19 -16.83
N VAL A 533 19.02 -10.13 -17.70
CA VAL A 533 18.93 -11.58 -17.44
C VAL A 533 20.30 -12.22 -17.51
N GLU A 534 20.70 -12.86 -16.42
CA GLU A 534 21.98 -13.57 -16.34
C GLU A 534 21.80 -15.05 -15.97
N SER A 535 22.53 -15.95 -16.63
CA SER A 535 22.62 -17.37 -16.23
C SER A 535 21.30 -18.16 -16.24
N ALA A 536 20.33 -17.76 -17.07
CA ALA A 536 19.13 -18.56 -17.36
C ALA A 536 19.50 -19.84 -18.13
N LYS A 537 18.80 -20.98 -18.00
CA LYS A 537 19.09 -22.17 -18.85
C LYS A 537 18.20 -22.27 -20.07
N LEU A 538 16.96 -21.83 -19.90
CA LEU A 538 15.93 -21.76 -20.91
C LEU A 538 15.17 -20.46 -20.70
N GLY A 539 14.73 -19.81 -21.76
CA GLY A 539 13.80 -18.72 -21.60
C GLY A 539 13.14 -18.24 -22.88
N GLU A 540 12.12 -17.44 -22.66
CA GLU A 540 11.31 -16.81 -23.69
C GLU A 540 10.97 -15.39 -23.24
N LEU A 541 11.30 -14.44 -24.11
CA LEU A 541 11.04 -13.02 -23.93
C LEU A 541 10.21 -12.57 -25.14
N GLU A 542 8.97 -12.21 -24.89
CA GLU A 542 7.94 -12.00 -25.91
C GLU A 542 7.17 -10.70 -25.67
N ALA A 543 6.91 -9.92 -26.72
CA ALA A 543 6.06 -8.73 -26.65
C ALA A 543 6.54 -7.73 -25.58
N LEU A 544 7.85 -7.56 -25.41
CA LEU A 544 8.40 -6.58 -24.48
C LEU A 544 8.47 -5.20 -25.12
N SER A 545 8.11 -4.17 -24.34
CA SER A 545 8.33 -2.76 -24.70
C SER A 545 9.49 -2.22 -23.85
N LEU A 546 10.60 -1.86 -24.49
CA LEU A 546 11.86 -1.47 -23.87
C LEU A 546 12.23 -0.06 -24.34
N ARG A 547 11.68 0.98 -23.70
CA ARG A 547 11.73 2.36 -24.20
C ARG A 547 12.53 3.30 -23.28
N GLY A 548 13.33 4.20 -23.84
CA GLY A 548 13.97 5.31 -23.11
C GLY A 548 14.94 4.93 -21.98
N ASN A 549 15.39 3.67 -21.87
CA ASN A 549 16.23 3.27 -20.75
C ASN A 549 17.66 3.82 -20.93
N GLY A 550 18.27 4.35 -19.87
CA GLY A 550 19.62 4.93 -19.94
C GLY A 550 20.73 3.92 -20.23
N GLY A 551 20.46 2.62 -20.05
CA GLY A 551 21.31 1.50 -20.44
C GLY A 551 20.79 0.76 -21.66
N ALA A 552 20.97 -0.57 -21.70
CA ALA A 552 20.40 -1.39 -22.77
C ALA A 552 18.91 -1.64 -22.50
N GLY A 553 18.08 -1.72 -23.54
CA GLY A 553 16.69 -2.14 -23.36
C GLY A 553 16.64 -3.54 -22.73
N LEU A 554 17.25 -4.50 -23.43
CA LEU A 554 17.49 -5.86 -22.95
C LEU A 554 18.99 -6.16 -22.85
N SER A 555 19.41 -6.70 -21.71
CA SER A 555 20.76 -7.24 -21.51
C SER A 555 20.69 -8.73 -21.18
N LEU A 556 21.26 -9.57 -22.05
CA LEU A 556 21.37 -11.02 -21.87
C LEU A 556 22.83 -11.44 -21.68
N ALA A 557 23.11 -12.11 -20.56
CA ALA A 557 24.42 -12.64 -20.24
C ALA A 557 24.35 -14.09 -19.71
N SER A 558 25.36 -14.89 -20.04
CA SER A 558 25.63 -16.23 -19.49
C SER A 558 24.47 -17.25 -19.54
N SER A 559 23.47 -17.06 -20.41
CA SER A 559 22.29 -17.93 -20.52
C SER A 559 22.48 -19.16 -21.43
N GLY A 560 21.64 -20.18 -21.25
CA GLY A 560 21.44 -21.28 -22.19
C GLY A 560 20.56 -20.84 -23.37
N SER A 561 19.61 -21.69 -23.77
CA SER A 561 18.78 -21.40 -24.95
C SER A 561 17.73 -20.34 -24.63
N MET A 562 17.66 -19.28 -25.44
CA MET A 562 16.74 -18.16 -25.28
C MET A 562 16.04 -17.87 -26.61
N SER A 563 14.71 -17.76 -26.56
CA SER A 563 13.90 -17.19 -27.64
C SER A 563 13.57 -15.75 -27.27
N VAL A 564 13.95 -14.80 -28.11
CA VAL A 564 13.69 -13.36 -27.94
C VAL A 564 12.93 -12.92 -29.18
N HIS A 565 11.62 -12.74 -29.05
CA HIS A 565 10.79 -12.49 -30.21
C HIS A 565 9.65 -11.49 -29.97
N ASN A 566 9.26 -10.80 -31.04
CA ASN A 566 8.20 -9.79 -31.05
C ASN A 566 8.45 -8.68 -30.02
N ASN A 567 9.70 -8.24 -29.84
CA ASN A 567 10.05 -7.20 -28.87
C ASN A 567 10.40 -5.90 -29.56
N VAL A 568 10.09 -4.80 -28.88
CA VAL A 568 10.35 -3.43 -29.32
C VAL A 568 11.34 -2.78 -28.35
N ALA A 569 12.47 -2.32 -28.86
CA ALA A 569 13.47 -1.56 -28.12
C ALA A 569 13.74 -0.21 -28.79
N VAL A 570 13.35 0.88 -28.12
CA VAL A 570 13.37 2.23 -28.69
C VAL A 570 14.08 3.21 -27.77
N GLY A 571 14.92 4.10 -28.32
CA GLY A 571 15.46 5.24 -27.57
C GLY A 571 16.38 4.87 -26.40
N ASN A 572 16.98 3.67 -26.38
CA ASN A 572 17.82 3.25 -25.26
C ASN A 572 19.25 3.83 -25.37
N GLY A 573 19.80 4.31 -24.26
CA GLY A 573 21.11 4.96 -24.18
C GLY A 573 22.31 4.04 -24.46
N ALA A 574 22.09 2.72 -24.53
CA ALA A 574 23.04 1.72 -25.02
C ALA A 574 22.41 0.88 -26.15
N ALA A 575 22.63 -0.44 -26.16
CA ALA A 575 22.04 -1.28 -27.19
C ALA A 575 20.54 -1.51 -26.94
N GLY A 576 19.70 -1.57 -27.97
CA GLY A 576 18.34 -2.09 -27.84
C GLY A 576 18.37 -3.52 -27.29
N PHE A 577 19.19 -4.36 -27.94
CA PHE A 577 19.46 -5.74 -27.50
C PHE A 577 20.96 -5.99 -27.34
N LEU A 578 21.41 -6.15 -26.10
CA LEU A 578 22.79 -6.50 -25.75
C LEU A 578 22.92 -7.98 -25.38
N ILE A 579 23.75 -8.73 -26.12
CA ILE A 579 23.94 -10.17 -25.95
C ILE A 579 25.42 -10.47 -25.67
N SER A 580 25.80 -10.89 -24.45
CA SER A 580 27.18 -10.72 -23.94
C SER A 580 27.85 -11.89 -23.19
N ALA A 581 27.73 -13.17 -23.61
CA ALA A 581 28.50 -14.28 -23.01
C ALA A 581 28.56 -15.56 -23.89
N PRO A 582 29.22 -16.68 -23.49
CA PRO A 582 29.15 -17.94 -24.23
C PRO A 582 27.79 -18.61 -24.00
N LEU A 583 26.78 -18.13 -24.72
CA LEU A 583 25.43 -18.68 -24.76
C LEU A 583 25.39 -20.01 -25.53
N SER A 584 24.28 -20.71 -25.54
CA SER A 584 24.05 -21.79 -26.50
C SER A 584 22.63 -21.65 -27.03
N ASP A 585 22.50 -21.37 -28.32
CA ASP A 585 21.24 -21.27 -29.07
C ASP A 585 20.32 -20.12 -28.60
N VAL A 586 20.76 -18.87 -28.87
CA VAL A 586 19.91 -17.67 -28.77
C VAL A 586 19.35 -17.32 -30.14
N VAL A 587 18.03 -17.16 -30.19
CA VAL A 587 17.30 -16.74 -31.39
C VAL A 587 16.65 -15.39 -31.09
N LEU A 588 17.09 -14.36 -31.81
CA LEU A 588 16.36 -13.11 -31.95
C LEU A 588 15.52 -13.25 -33.23
N GLN A 589 14.21 -13.15 -33.11
CA GLN A 589 13.30 -13.27 -34.25
C GLN A 589 12.24 -12.17 -34.16
N ASN A 590 11.95 -11.46 -35.24
CA ASN A 590 10.85 -10.49 -35.27
C ASN A 590 11.02 -9.44 -34.16
N ASN A 591 12.10 -8.65 -34.16
CA ASN A 591 12.28 -7.59 -33.15
C ASN A 591 12.57 -6.26 -33.85
N ASP A 592 12.20 -5.16 -33.20
CA ASP A 592 12.56 -3.81 -33.61
C ASP A 592 13.56 -3.21 -32.62
N ALA A 593 14.70 -2.74 -33.15
CA ALA A 593 15.73 -2.04 -32.40
C ALA A 593 15.96 -0.66 -33.04
N VAL A 594 15.13 0.30 -32.62
CA VAL A 594 15.01 1.62 -33.26
C VAL A 594 15.55 2.73 -32.39
N ALA A 595 16.22 3.74 -32.95
CA ALA A 595 16.65 4.95 -32.23
C ALA A 595 17.50 4.69 -30.97
N ASN A 596 18.21 3.55 -30.91
CA ASN A 596 19.11 3.26 -29.79
C ASN A 596 20.52 3.77 -30.10
N LYS A 597 21.42 3.63 -29.13
CA LYS A 597 22.85 3.81 -29.44
C LYS A 597 23.35 2.76 -30.41
N VAL A 598 22.98 1.50 -30.19
CA VAL A 598 23.25 0.37 -31.10
C VAL A 598 21.95 -0.42 -31.19
N GLY A 599 21.56 -0.90 -32.37
CA GLY A 599 20.35 -1.71 -32.49
C GLY A 599 20.54 -3.05 -31.75
N VAL A 600 21.38 -3.91 -32.32
CA VAL A 600 21.70 -5.23 -31.79
C VAL A 600 23.22 -5.38 -31.61
N ASP A 601 23.65 -5.56 -30.35
CA ASP A 601 25.07 -5.75 -30.01
C ASP A 601 25.37 -7.19 -29.57
N LEU A 602 26.16 -7.90 -30.38
CA LEU A 602 26.54 -9.29 -30.17
C LEU A 602 28.01 -9.39 -29.73
N GLN A 603 28.21 -9.64 -28.43
CA GLN A 603 29.51 -9.69 -27.78
C GLN A 603 29.89 -11.12 -27.34
N HIS A 604 31.10 -11.58 -27.74
CA HIS A 604 31.76 -12.83 -27.32
C HIS A 604 31.07 -14.17 -27.66
N GLY A 605 31.88 -15.25 -27.63
CA GLY A 605 31.59 -16.69 -27.58
C GLY A 605 30.73 -17.48 -28.59
N VAL A 606 29.80 -16.93 -29.40
CA VAL A 606 28.60 -17.73 -29.80
C VAL A 606 28.06 -17.73 -31.23
N THR A 607 27.26 -18.78 -31.51
CA THR A 607 26.25 -18.84 -32.58
C THR A 607 24.95 -18.18 -32.07
N VAL A 608 24.69 -16.94 -32.48
CA VAL A 608 23.40 -16.27 -32.34
C VAL A 608 22.72 -16.30 -33.70
N THR A 609 21.43 -16.60 -33.72
CA THR A 609 20.59 -16.50 -34.92
C THR A 609 19.72 -15.27 -34.77
N VAL A 610 19.81 -14.36 -35.73
CA VAL A 610 18.98 -13.17 -35.85
C VAL A 610 18.17 -13.31 -37.14
N LEU A 611 16.85 -13.27 -37.01
CA LEU A 611 15.88 -13.41 -38.09
C LEU A 611 14.88 -12.27 -38.01
N ASN A 612 14.42 -11.76 -39.16
CA ASN A 612 13.28 -10.84 -39.22
C ASN A 612 13.41 -9.64 -38.27
N THR A 613 14.63 -9.17 -38.01
CA THR A 613 14.87 -8.11 -37.03
C THR A 613 15.18 -6.83 -37.78
N ILE A 614 14.53 -5.73 -37.41
CA ILE A 614 14.82 -4.39 -37.95
C ILE A 614 15.71 -3.66 -36.95
N ALA A 615 16.82 -3.12 -37.43
CA ALA A 615 17.66 -2.21 -36.67
C ALA A 615 17.78 -0.89 -37.45
N ALA A 616 17.05 0.13 -37.03
CA ALA A 616 16.96 1.38 -37.78
C ALA A 616 17.21 2.61 -36.91
N PHE A 617 17.66 3.69 -37.53
CA PHE A 617 17.80 5.01 -36.89
C PHE A 617 18.72 5.01 -35.66
N ASN A 618 19.63 4.03 -35.54
CA ASN A 618 20.53 3.96 -34.38
C ASN A 618 21.73 4.89 -34.57
N THR A 619 22.14 5.57 -33.50
CA THR A 619 23.20 6.60 -33.56
C THR A 619 24.60 6.04 -33.84
N GLU A 620 24.86 4.76 -33.57
CA GLU A 620 26.07 4.03 -33.97
C GLU A 620 25.71 2.88 -34.94
N ASP A 621 25.89 1.62 -34.55
CA ASP A 621 25.73 0.50 -35.48
C ASP A 621 24.29 -0.05 -35.41
N GLY A 622 23.71 -0.43 -36.54
CA GLY A 622 22.48 -1.22 -36.54
C GLY A 622 22.74 -2.62 -35.97
N PHE A 623 23.71 -3.34 -36.56
CA PHE A 623 24.20 -4.62 -36.05
C PHE A 623 25.69 -4.57 -35.73
N ARG A 624 26.06 -4.77 -34.46
CA ARG A 624 27.45 -4.83 -34.00
C ARG A 624 27.87 -6.25 -33.64
N VAL A 625 29.02 -6.70 -34.16
CA VAL A 625 29.57 -8.03 -33.87
C VAL A 625 31.06 -7.95 -33.57
N THR A 626 31.47 -8.37 -32.37
CA THR A 626 32.86 -8.12 -31.93
C THR A 626 33.81 -9.32 -32.02
N SER A 627 33.34 -10.57 -32.11
CA SER A 627 34.28 -11.73 -32.06
C SER A 627 33.82 -13.06 -32.66
N HIS A 628 32.65 -13.15 -33.31
CA HIS A 628 32.07 -14.41 -33.82
C HIS A 628 31.33 -14.21 -35.16
N THR A 629 30.83 -15.29 -35.75
CA THR A 629 30.04 -15.24 -37.01
C THR A 629 28.60 -15.65 -36.71
N PRO A 630 27.70 -14.69 -36.41
CA PRO A 630 26.29 -14.98 -36.22
C PRO A 630 25.62 -15.39 -37.53
N VAL A 631 24.42 -15.97 -37.43
CA VAL A 631 23.52 -16.13 -38.56
C VAL A 631 22.58 -14.94 -38.54
N ILE A 632 22.68 -14.06 -39.54
CA ILE A 632 21.78 -12.90 -39.70
C ILE A 632 21.11 -13.05 -41.07
N GLN A 633 19.80 -13.24 -41.08
CA GLN A 633 19.02 -13.46 -42.30
C GLN A 633 17.69 -12.75 -42.20
N PHE A 634 17.16 -12.31 -43.35
CA PHE A 634 15.89 -11.61 -43.42
C PHE A 634 15.79 -10.43 -42.43
N CYS A 635 16.88 -9.70 -42.21
CA CYS A 635 16.91 -8.53 -41.33
C CYS A 635 17.05 -7.26 -42.16
N ASP A 636 16.52 -6.15 -41.67
CA ASP A 636 16.77 -4.83 -42.22
C ASP A 636 17.69 -4.03 -41.30
N SER A 637 18.62 -3.31 -41.91
CA SER A 637 19.47 -2.36 -41.21
C SER A 637 19.64 -1.11 -42.05
N SER A 638 19.03 -0.02 -41.60
CA SER A 638 18.85 1.22 -42.37
C SER A 638 19.00 2.46 -41.48
N ASP A 639 19.54 3.52 -42.06
CA ASP A 639 19.70 4.83 -41.43
C ASP A 639 20.40 4.79 -40.07
N ASN A 640 21.35 3.87 -39.91
CA ASN A 640 22.24 3.84 -38.75
C ASN A 640 23.57 4.55 -39.08
N GLY A 641 24.34 4.89 -38.06
CA GLY A 641 25.73 5.35 -38.24
C GLY A 641 26.61 4.35 -39.02
N ASP A 642 26.44 3.05 -38.75
CA ASP A 642 26.89 1.94 -39.60
C ASP A 642 25.87 0.79 -39.56
N ASP A 643 25.09 0.65 -40.64
CA ASP A 643 24.03 -0.37 -40.74
C ASP A 643 24.51 -1.78 -40.37
N TRP A 644 25.67 -2.20 -40.88
CA TRP A 644 26.13 -3.58 -40.74
C TRP A 644 27.35 -3.72 -39.83
N GLY A 645 27.82 -2.64 -39.23
CA GLY A 645 28.97 -2.64 -38.32
C GLY A 645 30.28 -3.15 -38.93
N ASP A 646 31.35 -2.99 -38.16
CA ASP A 646 32.69 -3.46 -38.52
C ASP A 646 32.76 -4.99 -38.65
N GLY A 647 32.64 -5.49 -39.87
CA GLY A 647 32.80 -6.91 -40.21
C GLY A 647 31.60 -7.58 -40.86
N LEU A 648 30.45 -6.92 -41.00
CA LEU A 648 29.29 -7.46 -41.72
C LEU A 648 28.90 -6.68 -42.99
N SER A 649 29.72 -5.72 -43.42
CA SER A 649 29.49 -4.84 -44.60
C SER A 649 29.25 -5.52 -45.97
N SER A 650 29.17 -6.85 -46.03
CA SER A 650 28.82 -7.62 -47.22
C SER A 650 27.46 -8.35 -47.14
N LEU A 651 26.69 -8.13 -46.06
CA LEU A 651 25.44 -8.83 -45.83
C LEU A 651 24.24 -8.31 -46.65
N THR A 652 24.27 -7.06 -47.12
CA THR A 652 23.17 -6.46 -47.88
C THR A 652 22.82 -7.29 -49.13
N GLY A 653 21.53 -7.61 -49.30
CA GLY A 653 21.02 -8.42 -50.42
C GLY A 653 21.36 -9.91 -50.34
N THR A 654 22.04 -10.36 -49.29
CA THR A 654 22.31 -11.79 -49.04
C THR A 654 21.33 -12.33 -47.99
N SER A 655 20.89 -13.58 -48.15
CA SER A 655 19.95 -14.22 -47.21
C SER A 655 18.67 -13.40 -46.92
N GLY A 656 18.23 -12.56 -47.85
CA GLY A 656 17.04 -11.71 -47.68
C GLY A 656 17.25 -10.45 -46.83
N ASN A 657 18.49 -10.09 -46.49
CA ASN A 657 18.79 -8.89 -45.71
C ASN A 657 18.64 -7.60 -46.54
N LEU A 658 18.09 -6.56 -45.92
CA LEU A 658 17.80 -5.25 -46.52
C LEU A 658 18.62 -4.14 -45.87
N SER A 659 18.74 -3.03 -46.60
CA SER A 659 19.20 -1.73 -46.07
C SER A 659 18.33 -0.68 -46.73
N ALA A 660 17.07 -0.65 -46.32
CA ALA A 660 16.07 0.27 -46.83
C ALA A 660 15.23 0.75 -45.65
N ASP A 661 14.93 2.05 -45.62
CA ASP A 661 14.06 2.66 -44.63
C ASP A 661 12.81 1.79 -44.38
N PRO A 662 12.56 1.33 -43.14
CA PRO A 662 11.45 0.46 -42.82
C PRO A 662 10.09 1.13 -42.97
N LYS A 663 10.00 2.45 -43.11
CA LYS A 663 8.74 3.20 -43.27
C LYS A 663 7.69 2.81 -42.23
N TYR A 664 7.97 3.16 -40.99
CA TYR A 664 7.01 3.05 -39.90
C TYR A 664 5.87 4.08 -40.09
N THR A 665 4.69 3.79 -39.53
CA THR A 665 3.50 4.63 -39.66
C THR A 665 3.56 5.91 -38.83
N GLY A 666 4.31 5.93 -37.73
CA GLY A 666 4.41 7.11 -36.86
C GLY A 666 5.71 7.15 -36.08
N PHE A 667 6.85 6.99 -36.75
CA PHE A 667 8.17 7.19 -36.15
C PHE A 667 8.59 8.66 -36.28
N THR A 668 8.97 9.29 -35.17
CA THR A 668 9.44 10.67 -35.13
C THR A 668 10.90 10.74 -34.68
N ASP A 669 11.76 11.39 -35.47
CA ASP A 669 13.17 11.60 -35.11
C ASP A 669 13.34 12.81 -34.16
N ASP A 670 12.57 12.84 -33.07
CA ASP A 670 12.56 13.90 -32.06
C ASP A 670 13.25 13.47 -30.74
N GLY A 671 13.56 12.17 -30.62
CA GLY A 671 14.18 11.58 -29.44
C GLY A 671 13.21 11.29 -28.30
N ASP A 672 11.91 11.48 -28.51
CA ASP A 672 10.86 10.95 -27.64
C ASP A 672 10.50 9.54 -28.11
N ALA A 673 10.70 8.56 -27.23
CA ALA A 673 10.39 7.18 -27.57
C ALA A 673 8.93 6.83 -27.25
N ASP A 674 8.15 7.68 -26.59
CA ASP A 674 6.80 7.34 -26.14
C ASP A 674 5.72 7.56 -27.21
N ASN A 675 5.95 8.47 -28.16
CA ASN A 675 5.09 8.74 -29.32
C ASN A 675 5.45 7.91 -30.57
N ASP A 676 6.60 7.22 -30.59
CA ASP A 676 7.03 6.38 -31.72
C ASP A 676 6.14 5.13 -31.92
N LEU A 677 5.39 5.12 -33.02
CA LEU A 677 4.58 4.01 -33.52
C LEU A 677 5.34 3.20 -34.58
N LEU A 678 5.77 1.99 -34.22
CA LEU A 678 6.61 1.14 -35.07
C LEU A 678 5.83 0.11 -35.89
N PHE A 679 4.59 0.42 -36.29
CA PHE A 679 3.87 -0.40 -37.25
C PHE A 679 4.41 -0.16 -38.66
N LEU A 680 4.51 -1.20 -39.47
CA LEU A 680 5.00 -1.06 -40.84
C LEU A 680 3.90 -0.53 -41.74
N GLY A 681 4.13 0.63 -42.35
CA GLY A 681 3.20 1.21 -43.31
C GLY A 681 3.02 0.35 -44.55
N SER A 682 1.95 0.58 -45.30
CA SER A 682 1.60 -0.24 -46.47
C SER A 682 2.68 -0.28 -47.56
N SER A 683 3.50 0.77 -47.64
CA SER A 683 4.61 0.93 -48.59
C SER A 683 5.98 0.48 -48.05
N SER A 684 6.01 -0.06 -46.83
CA SER A 684 7.23 -0.52 -46.18
C SER A 684 7.96 -1.62 -46.98
N PRO A 685 9.28 -1.51 -47.18
CA PRO A 685 10.08 -2.58 -47.76
C PRO A 685 10.25 -3.79 -46.82
N CYS A 686 9.94 -3.62 -45.53
CA CYS A 686 10.04 -4.64 -44.49
C CYS A 686 8.76 -5.52 -44.39
N ARG A 687 7.70 -5.14 -45.10
CA ARG A 687 6.45 -5.90 -45.20
C ARG A 687 6.57 -7.06 -46.20
N ASP A 688 6.11 -8.25 -45.85
CA ASP A 688 6.14 -9.49 -46.63
C ASP A 688 7.57 -9.93 -47.07
N THR A 689 8.62 -9.47 -46.38
CA THR A 689 10.03 -9.69 -46.80
C THR A 689 10.89 -10.51 -45.83
N GLY A 690 10.37 -10.90 -44.67
CA GLY A 690 11.00 -11.74 -43.64
C GLY A 690 11.21 -13.21 -44.04
N ASP A 691 11.45 -14.14 -43.13
CA ASP A 691 11.73 -15.55 -43.46
C ASP A 691 10.51 -16.19 -44.15
N PRO A 692 10.62 -16.68 -45.41
CA PRO A 692 9.49 -17.31 -46.12
C PRO A 692 9.00 -18.63 -45.49
N ALA A 693 9.73 -19.19 -44.52
CA ALA A 693 9.27 -20.34 -43.73
C ALA A 693 8.32 -19.94 -42.59
N ILE A 694 8.25 -18.65 -42.26
CA ILE A 694 7.39 -18.07 -41.24
C ILE A 694 6.29 -17.28 -41.96
N LEU A 695 5.05 -17.45 -41.51
CA LEU A 695 3.89 -16.80 -42.11
C LEU A 695 3.18 -15.96 -41.06
N ASP A 696 2.65 -14.83 -41.49
CA ASP A 696 1.79 -13.97 -40.69
C ASP A 696 0.37 -14.52 -40.60
N PRO A 697 -0.47 -14.01 -39.69
CA PRO A 697 -1.85 -14.47 -39.53
C PRO A 697 -2.71 -14.38 -40.80
N ASP A 698 -2.38 -13.47 -41.73
CA ASP A 698 -3.04 -13.32 -43.04
C ASP A 698 -2.59 -14.38 -44.07
N GLY A 699 -1.58 -15.18 -43.75
CA GLY A 699 -0.98 -16.20 -44.61
C GLY A 699 0.07 -15.67 -45.59
N GLY A 700 0.40 -14.38 -45.52
CA GLY A 700 1.52 -13.72 -46.16
C GLY A 700 2.86 -14.22 -45.62
N ARG A 701 3.95 -13.78 -46.26
CA ARG A 701 5.30 -14.09 -45.79
C ARG A 701 5.55 -13.21 -44.57
N SER A 702 6.21 -13.73 -43.54
CA SER A 702 6.47 -12.95 -42.32
C SER A 702 7.01 -11.56 -42.64
N ASP A 703 6.42 -10.53 -42.05
CA ASP A 703 6.99 -9.21 -41.94
C ASP A 703 8.32 -9.27 -41.14
N MET A 704 9.22 -8.32 -41.39
CA MET A 704 10.34 -8.06 -40.47
C MET A 704 9.86 -7.17 -39.31
N GLY A 705 10.55 -7.22 -38.17
CA GLY A 705 10.22 -6.39 -37.01
C GLY A 705 9.30 -7.11 -36.02
N SER A 706 8.88 -6.40 -34.98
CA SER A 706 8.13 -6.92 -33.83
C SER A 706 6.74 -7.47 -34.14
N PHE A 707 6.19 -7.08 -35.29
CA PHE A 707 4.90 -7.52 -35.81
C PHE A 707 5.01 -8.69 -36.80
N GLY A 708 6.20 -9.26 -36.98
CA GLY A 708 6.38 -10.43 -37.84
C GLY A 708 5.95 -11.74 -37.18
N GLY A 709 5.49 -12.68 -38.01
CA GLY A 709 5.28 -14.09 -37.72
C GLY A 709 3.89 -14.47 -37.21
N PRO A 710 3.69 -15.77 -36.89
CA PRO A 710 2.36 -16.30 -36.53
C PRO A 710 1.83 -15.75 -35.19
N ASP A 711 2.71 -15.18 -34.38
CA ASP A 711 2.41 -14.59 -33.07
C ASP A 711 2.38 -13.04 -33.15
N ALA A 712 2.41 -12.46 -34.36
CA ALA A 712 2.11 -11.05 -34.59
C ALA A 712 0.80 -10.68 -33.88
N ASP A 713 0.78 -9.56 -33.16
CA ASP A 713 -0.48 -9.05 -32.63
C ASP A 713 -1.36 -8.68 -33.81
N ASN A 714 -2.41 -9.47 -34.02
CA ASN A 714 -3.44 -9.23 -35.02
C ASN A 714 -4.81 -9.24 -34.34
N THR A 715 -4.85 -8.73 -33.12
CA THR A 715 -6.11 -8.41 -32.44
C THR A 715 -6.59 -7.02 -32.84
N ASP A 716 -7.77 -6.64 -32.39
CA ASP A 716 -8.32 -5.27 -32.57
C ASP A 716 -8.25 -4.73 -31.15
N ALA A 717 -7.17 -4.00 -30.85
CA ALA A 717 -6.78 -3.71 -29.47
C ALA A 717 -7.51 -2.49 -28.89
N ASP A 718 -7.88 -1.52 -29.72
CA ASP A 718 -8.63 -0.31 -29.34
C ASP A 718 -10.16 -0.46 -29.50
N GLY A 719 -10.64 -1.45 -30.25
CA GLY A 719 -12.05 -1.78 -30.42
C GLY A 719 -12.75 -1.03 -31.55
N ASP A 720 -12.01 -0.46 -32.50
CA ASP A 720 -12.56 0.32 -33.62
C ASP A 720 -13.14 -0.57 -34.74
N GLY A 721 -12.77 -1.84 -34.76
CA GLY A 721 -13.21 -2.87 -35.70
C GLY A 721 -12.23 -3.19 -36.82
N TYR A 722 -11.11 -2.49 -36.91
CA TYR A 722 -9.94 -2.78 -37.72
C TYR A 722 -8.90 -3.53 -36.87
N LYS A 723 -7.90 -4.09 -37.55
CA LYS A 723 -6.82 -4.91 -37.00
C LYS A 723 -5.58 -4.55 -37.81
N PRO A 724 -4.37 -4.95 -37.40
CA PRO A 724 -3.18 -4.67 -38.18
C PRO A 724 -3.27 -5.31 -39.56
N SER A 725 -3.84 -6.52 -39.67
CA SER A 725 -4.05 -7.18 -40.96
C SER A 725 -5.12 -6.53 -41.85
N ASP A 726 -6.02 -5.73 -41.27
CA ASP A 726 -7.02 -4.95 -42.01
C ASP A 726 -6.44 -3.60 -42.50
N GLY A 727 -5.19 -3.27 -42.14
CA GLY A 727 -4.49 -2.05 -42.52
C GLY A 727 -4.38 -1.02 -41.41
N ASP A 728 -4.79 -1.37 -40.19
CA ASP A 728 -4.70 -0.50 -39.02
C ASP A 728 -3.24 -0.16 -38.67
N CYS A 729 -2.97 1.14 -38.53
CA CYS A 729 -1.64 1.71 -38.33
C CYS A 729 -1.39 2.19 -36.91
N ASP A 730 -2.40 2.24 -36.03
CA ASP A 730 -2.27 2.48 -34.59
C ASP A 730 -3.34 1.76 -33.76
N GLU A 731 -3.04 0.53 -33.35
CA GLU A 731 -3.89 -0.31 -32.49
C GLU A 731 -4.13 0.25 -31.07
N SER A 732 -3.61 1.43 -30.74
CA SER A 732 -3.86 2.10 -29.46
C SER A 732 -4.86 3.24 -29.55
N ASP A 733 -5.20 3.69 -30.76
CA ASP A 733 -6.09 4.82 -31.01
C ASP A 733 -7.19 4.48 -32.01
N ALA A 734 -8.41 4.31 -31.48
CA ALA A 734 -9.59 3.97 -32.28
C ALA A 734 -10.00 5.04 -33.32
N ASP A 735 -9.41 6.24 -33.27
CA ASP A 735 -9.63 7.29 -34.25
C ASP A 735 -8.63 7.21 -35.44
N VAL A 736 -7.58 6.39 -35.36
CA VAL A 736 -6.55 6.19 -36.40
C VAL A 736 -6.74 4.82 -37.05
N ASN A 737 -7.36 4.76 -38.24
CA ASN A 737 -7.63 3.49 -38.92
C ASN A 737 -7.97 3.64 -40.41
N PRO A 738 -7.99 2.55 -41.22
CA PRO A 738 -8.32 2.60 -42.65
C PRO A 738 -9.72 3.11 -43.02
N GLY A 739 -10.60 3.28 -42.02
CA GLY A 739 -11.93 3.85 -42.16
C GLY A 739 -12.06 5.28 -41.65
N ALA A 740 -11.01 5.85 -41.06
CA ALA A 740 -10.97 7.21 -40.55
C ALA A 740 -10.92 8.25 -41.68
N GLU A 741 -11.21 9.51 -41.33
CA GLU A 741 -11.04 10.66 -42.22
C GLU A 741 -9.76 11.37 -41.78
N GLU A 742 -8.82 11.58 -42.72
CA GLU A 742 -7.53 12.19 -42.42
C GLU A 742 -7.68 13.61 -41.85
N VAL A 743 -6.88 13.93 -40.84
CA VAL A 743 -6.80 15.26 -40.22
C VAL A 743 -5.43 15.85 -40.51
N TRP A 744 -5.35 16.59 -41.60
CA TRP A 744 -4.10 17.19 -42.07
C TRP A 744 -3.40 18.07 -41.02
N TYR A 745 -2.07 17.93 -40.98
CA TYR A 745 -1.08 18.68 -40.21
C TYR A 745 -1.09 18.45 -38.68
N ASP A 746 -1.59 17.33 -38.21
CA ASP A 746 -1.48 16.93 -36.80
C ASP A 746 -0.28 15.99 -36.51
N GLY A 747 0.44 15.62 -37.56
CA GLY A 747 1.62 14.74 -37.53
C GLY A 747 1.29 13.26 -37.58
N LEU A 748 0.03 12.87 -37.80
CA LEU A 748 -0.44 11.49 -37.82
C LEU A 748 -0.98 11.11 -39.22
N ASP A 749 -0.77 9.87 -39.65
CA ASP A 749 -1.45 9.27 -40.81
C ASP A 749 -2.76 8.64 -40.30
N GLY A 750 -3.77 9.46 -40.03
CA GLY A 750 -5.03 9.07 -39.40
C GLY A 750 -5.83 8.04 -40.19
N ASP A 751 -5.78 8.07 -41.53
CA ASP A 751 -6.49 7.11 -42.40
C ASP A 751 -5.65 5.88 -42.80
N CYS A 752 -4.42 5.78 -42.32
CA CYS A 752 -3.48 4.70 -42.60
C CYS A 752 -3.22 4.43 -44.09
N ALA A 753 -3.46 5.39 -44.99
CA ALA A 753 -3.24 5.23 -46.41
C ALA A 753 -1.75 5.37 -46.79
N GLY A 754 -0.90 5.82 -45.87
CA GLY A 754 0.52 6.07 -46.10
C GLY A 754 0.74 7.33 -46.94
N GLY A 755 -0.12 8.33 -46.78
CA GLY A 755 0.07 9.69 -47.28
C GLY A 755 1.10 10.44 -46.42
N ASP A 756 1.64 11.54 -46.95
CA ASP A 756 2.40 12.49 -46.13
C ASP A 756 1.37 13.46 -45.52
N ASP A 757 1.26 13.52 -44.19
CA ASP A 757 0.31 14.40 -43.45
C ASP A 757 0.47 15.90 -43.79
N TYR A 758 1.56 16.27 -44.49
CA TYR A 758 1.78 17.62 -44.98
C TYR A 758 1.54 17.78 -46.50
N ASP A 759 1.06 16.77 -47.23
CA ASP A 759 0.77 16.80 -48.69
C ASP A 759 -0.73 16.52 -48.94
N GLN A 760 -1.59 17.52 -48.66
CA GLN A 760 -3.04 17.34 -48.68
C GLN A 760 -3.62 17.00 -50.06
N ASP A 761 -3.03 17.52 -51.14
CA ASP A 761 -3.50 17.29 -52.51
C ASP A 761 -2.81 16.12 -53.25
N GLY A 762 -1.73 15.59 -52.68
CA GLY A 762 -1.04 14.38 -53.11
C GLY A 762 -0.18 14.55 -54.35
N ASP A 763 0.36 15.73 -54.60
CA ASP A 763 1.21 16.02 -55.75
C ASP A 763 2.70 15.72 -55.53
N GLY A 764 3.08 15.47 -54.27
CA GLY A 764 4.42 15.14 -53.82
C GLY A 764 5.21 16.31 -53.22
N TRP A 765 4.59 17.45 -52.95
CA TRP A 765 5.18 18.60 -52.25
C TRP A 765 4.47 18.90 -50.93
N ALA A 766 5.24 19.00 -49.85
CA ALA A 766 4.69 19.26 -48.52
C ALA A 766 4.41 20.76 -48.28
N HIS A 767 3.35 21.03 -47.54
CA HIS A 767 2.94 22.33 -46.99
C HIS A 767 4.09 23.01 -46.22
N ALA A 768 4.07 24.34 -46.21
CA ALA A 768 5.10 25.19 -45.62
C ALA A 768 5.45 24.92 -44.14
N SER A 769 4.59 24.22 -43.40
CA SER A 769 4.86 23.80 -42.02
C SER A 769 5.69 22.53 -41.88
N GLY A 770 5.78 21.68 -42.92
CA GLY A 770 6.46 20.38 -42.87
C GLY A 770 7.80 20.30 -43.61
N ALA A 771 8.09 21.24 -44.52
CA ALA A 771 9.23 21.11 -45.43
C ALA A 771 10.55 21.75 -44.92
N GLY A 772 11.62 20.96 -44.89
CA GLY A 772 13.02 21.47 -44.80
C GLY A 772 13.58 22.05 -46.12
N GLY A 773 12.73 22.31 -47.12
CA GLY A 773 13.06 22.69 -48.51
C GLY A 773 12.06 23.68 -49.14
N GLU A 774 12.06 23.82 -50.49
CA GLU A 774 11.04 24.61 -51.22
C GLU A 774 9.66 23.97 -50.98
N ALA A 775 8.71 24.74 -50.44
CA ALA A 775 7.43 24.24 -49.91
C ALA A 775 6.27 24.58 -50.85
N ASP A 776 5.21 23.78 -50.74
CA ASP A 776 3.95 24.08 -51.41
C ASP A 776 3.30 25.34 -50.83
N CYS A 777 2.87 26.25 -51.71
CA CYS A 777 2.21 27.49 -51.36
C CYS A 777 0.68 27.40 -51.38
N ASP A 778 0.08 26.32 -51.91
CA ASP A 778 -1.35 26.00 -51.84
C ASP A 778 -1.58 24.48 -51.93
N ASP A 779 -1.35 23.76 -50.82
CA ASP A 779 -1.42 22.29 -50.78
C ASP A 779 -2.86 21.70 -50.87
N GLU A 780 -3.86 22.55 -51.12
CA GLU A 780 -5.21 22.11 -51.48
C GLU A 780 -5.38 21.94 -53.00
N ASP A 781 -4.41 22.36 -53.83
CA ASP A 781 -4.46 22.33 -55.29
C ASP A 781 -3.18 21.78 -55.92
N ALA A 782 -3.22 20.50 -56.31
CA ALA A 782 -2.13 19.74 -56.95
C ALA A 782 -1.58 20.29 -58.29
N GLN A 783 -2.00 21.49 -58.70
CA GLN A 783 -1.44 22.27 -59.80
C GLN A 783 -0.57 23.45 -59.34
N VAL A 784 -0.53 23.72 -58.04
CA VAL A 784 0.26 24.75 -57.38
C VAL A 784 1.35 24.02 -56.60
N TYR A 785 2.60 24.15 -57.04
CA TYR A 785 3.74 23.52 -56.39
C TYR A 785 5.05 24.09 -56.92
N PRO A 786 6.16 24.02 -56.17
CA PRO A 786 7.46 24.47 -56.63
C PRO A 786 7.86 23.93 -58.02
N GLY A 787 7.95 24.83 -59.00
CA GLY A 787 8.29 24.49 -60.39
C GLY A 787 7.13 24.00 -61.26
N ALA A 788 5.88 24.20 -60.84
CA ALA A 788 4.71 24.15 -61.72
C ALA A 788 4.83 25.21 -62.84
N LYS A 789 3.83 25.29 -63.71
CA LYS A 789 3.83 26.27 -64.80
C LYS A 789 2.73 27.29 -64.58
N ASP A 790 3.12 28.55 -64.45
CA ASP A 790 2.13 29.61 -64.32
C ASP A 790 1.14 29.70 -65.48
N ALA A 791 -0.10 29.94 -65.09
CA ALA A 791 -1.16 30.41 -65.97
C ALA A 791 -1.04 31.95 -66.12
N ASP A 792 -1.30 32.47 -67.32
CA ASP A 792 -1.09 33.89 -67.60
C ASP A 792 -2.10 34.78 -66.82
N ALA A 793 -1.63 35.44 -65.75
CA ALA A 793 -2.29 36.52 -65.01
C ALA A 793 -3.70 36.17 -64.50
N ASP A 794 -3.87 34.98 -63.91
CA ASP A 794 -5.10 34.59 -63.23
C ASP A 794 -5.09 34.87 -61.72
N GLY A 795 -3.99 35.40 -61.19
CA GLY A 795 -3.86 35.83 -59.80
C GLY A 795 -3.46 34.71 -58.85
N VAL A 796 -3.10 33.53 -59.36
CA VAL A 796 -2.56 32.40 -58.60
C VAL A 796 -1.10 32.22 -59.02
N ASP A 797 -0.21 32.15 -58.05
CA ASP A 797 1.21 31.85 -58.25
C ASP A 797 1.36 30.34 -58.20
N GLN A 798 1.38 29.68 -59.37
CA GLN A 798 1.33 28.23 -59.40
C GLN A 798 2.70 27.61 -59.09
N ASP A 799 3.80 28.30 -59.38
CA ASP A 799 5.14 27.74 -59.17
C ASP A 799 5.81 28.15 -57.85
N CYS A 800 5.08 28.88 -57.01
CA CYS A 800 5.44 29.30 -55.65
C CYS A 800 6.73 30.13 -55.59
N ASP A 801 7.10 30.82 -56.68
CA ASP A 801 8.30 31.66 -56.75
C ASP A 801 8.07 33.10 -56.26
N GLY A 802 6.82 33.43 -55.91
CA GLY A 802 6.37 34.73 -55.42
C GLY A 802 5.87 35.66 -56.53
N VAL A 803 5.75 35.22 -57.79
CA VAL A 803 5.22 36.02 -58.90
C VAL A 803 4.20 35.28 -59.78
N ASP A 804 2.95 35.76 -59.80
CA ASP A 804 1.96 35.34 -60.82
C ASP A 804 2.45 35.66 -62.25
N GLY A 805 2.39 34.64 -63.11
CA GLY A 805 2.88 34.64 -64.48
C GLY A 805 2.49 35.90 -65.28
N ALA A 806 3.49 36.64 -65.75
CA ALA A 806 3.28 37.90 -66.46
C ALA A 806 2.54 37.70 -67.80
N ALA A 807 1.37 38.34 -67.95
CA ALA A 807 0.62 38.39 -69.22
C ALA A 807 1.50 38.87 -70.39
N THR A 808 1.96 37.95 -71.24
CA THR A 808 2.87 38.29 -72.34
C THR A 808 2.13 38.96 -73.51
N GLY A 809 2.08 40.30 -73.45
CA GLY A 809 1.85 41.17 -74.60
C GLY A 809 3.13 41.91 -74.99
N ASP A 810 3.85 41.35 -75.96
CA ASP A 810 4.80 41.90 -76.94
C ASP A 810 5.58 43.23 -76.68
N ASP A 811 6.84 43.22 -77.12
CA ASP A 811 7.78 44.35 -77.35
C ASP A 811 8.45 44.96 -76.10
N ASP A 812 9.70 45.43 -76.10
CA ASP A 812 10.94 45.34 -76.89
C ASP A 812 11.91 46.33 -76.16
N SER A 813 13.23 46.16 -76.33
CA SER A 813 14.32 47.03 -75.81
C SER A 813 14.54 47.05 -74.27
N GLY A 814 15.75 46.97 -73.73
CA GLY A 814 17.09 47.14 -74.28
C GLY A 814 17.97 47.86 -73.26
N GLU A 815 18.77 47.10 -72.51
CA GLU A 815 20.06 47.50 -71.89
C GLU A 815 20.08 48.58 -70.76
N PRO A 816 21.19 48.65 -69.97
CA PRO A 816 21.20 48.76 -68.50
C PRO A 816 21.85 50.05 -67.95
N SER A 817 21.78 50.24 -66.63
CA SER A 817 22.70 51.03 -65.79
C SER A 817 22.34 50.78 -64.31
N ASP A 818 23.27 50.45 -63.41
CA ASP A 818 24.06 51.39 -62.57
C ASP A 818 23.18 52.35 -61.75
N ASP A 819 23.52 52.90 -60.59
CA ASP A 819 24.51 52.72 -59.54
C ASP A 819 24.00 53.68 -58.44
N SER A 820 24.32 53.37 -57.19
CA SER A 820 24.44 54.29 -56.06
C SER A 820 23.20 54.98 -55.46
N GLY A 821 23.01 54.74 -54.16
CA GLY A 821 22.85 55.86 -53.22
C GLY A 821 21.66 55.77 -52.26
N GLU A 822 21.86 55.08 -51.13
CA GLU A 822 21.27 55.52 -49.86
C GLU A 822 21.91 56.86 -49.41
N PRO A 823 21.31 57.69 -48.51
CA PRO A 823 20.31 57.33 -47.48
C PRO A 823 19.16 58.35 -47.21
N ASN A 824 18.24 57.92 -46.33
CA ASN A 824 17.40 58.66 -45.37
C ASN A 824 15.98 59.19 -45.70
N ASP A 825 15.01 58.57 -45.01
CA ASP A 825 14.00 59.16 -44.12
C ASP A 825 12.85 60.03 -44.70
N SER A 826 11.63 59.46 -44.72
CA SER A 826 10.44 60.01 -44.02
C SER A 826 9.15 59.19 -44.31
N ASP A 827 8.87 58.26 -43.39
CA ASP A 827 7.61 57.99 -42.67
C ASP A 827 6.23 58.36 -43.29
N THR A 828 5.35 57.36 -43.45
CA THR A 828 4.09 57.18 -42.68
C THR A 828 3.55 55.74 -42.83
N GLY A 829 3.52 54.96 -41.73
CA GLY A 829 3.16 53.52 -41.60
C GLY A 829 1.66 53.15 -41.63
N PRO A 830 1.13 52.23 -40.77
CA PRO A 830 1.79 51.50 -39.65
C PRO A 830 1.52 49.96 -39.63
N LEU A 831 2.40 49.18 -38.99
CA LEU A 831 2.07 47.95 -38.21
C LEU A 831 3.33 47.50 -37.41
N ASN A 832 3.84 48.36 -36.52
CA ASN A 832 4.62 47.96 -35.34
C ASN A 832 4.79 49.18 -34.40
N GLU A 833 3.67 49.70 -33.90
CA GLU A 833 3.68 50.79 -32.91
C GLU A 833 3.35 50.19 -31.55
N ASP A 834 4.24 50.40 -30.59
CA ASP A 834 4.00 50.23 -29.15
C ASP A 834 2.78 51.09 -28.76
N LYS A 835 1.62 50.45 -28.57
CA LYS A 835 0.36 51.20 -28.41
C LYS A 835 0.06 51.59 -26.97
N ASP A 836 0.69 50.96 -25.99
CA ASP A 836 0.45 51.22 -24.57
C ASP A 836 1.58 52.00 -23.89
N GLY A 837 2.74 52.09 -24.53
CA GLY A 837 3.88 52.93 -24.19
C GLY A 837 4.85 52.29 -23.19
N ASP A 838 4.91 50.97 -23.09
CA ASP A 838 5.85 50.24 -22.23
C ASP A 838 7.26 50.12 -22.84
N GLY A 839 7.39 50.36 -24.15
CA GLY A 839 8.62 50.32 -24.91
C GLY A 839 8.86 49.03 -25.69
N LEU A 840 7.91 48.09 -25.70
CA LEU A 840 7.92 46.85 -26.47
C LEU A 840 6.78 46.85 -27.49
N THR A 841 6.89 46.00 -28.49
CA THR A 841 5.86 45.83 -29.52
C THR A 841 5.44 44.36 -29.60
N ALA A 842 4.28 44.07 -30.19
CA ALA A 842 3.86 42.67 -30.39
C ALA A 842 4.91 41.80 -31.13
N ALA A 843 5.72 42.41 -32.02
CA ALA A 843 6.81 41.71 -32.71
C ALA A 843 8.06 41.46 -31.84
N GLU A 844 8.14 42.11 -30.68
CA GLU A 844 9.23 42.02 -29.70
C GLU A 844 8.84 41.18 -28.47
N GLY A 845 7.68 40.51 -28.51
CA GLY A 845 7.24 39.53 -27.51
C GLY A 845 6.13 39.99 -26.58
N ASP A 846 5.62 41.21 -26.76
CA ASP A 846 4.47 41.72 -25.99
C ASP A 846 3.18 40.95 -26.35
N CYS A 847 2.63 40.24 -25.36
CA CYS A 847 1.45 39.40 -25.51
C CYS A 847 0.12 40.18 -25.41
N ASP A 848 0.13 41.46 -25.00
CA ASP A 848 -1.02 42.37 -25.09
C ASP A 848 -0.57 43.83 -25.32
N ASP A 849 -0.29 44.16 -26.59
CA ASP A 849 0.10 45.49 -27.15
C ASP A 849 -1.02 46.56 -27.03
N LEU A 850 -1.74 46.57 -25.92
CA LEU A 850 -2.73 47.54 -25.45
C LEU A 850 -2.69 47.72 -23.92
N ASP A 851 -1.88 46.95 -23.18
CA ASP A 851 -1.73 47.00 -21.73
C ASP A 851 -0.26 47.01 -21.27
N ALA A 852 0.24 48.21 -20.94
CA ALA A 852 1.62 48.47 -20.54
C ALA A 852 2.10 47.80 -19.23
N LEU A 853 1.28 46.91 -18.65
CA LEU A 853 1.63 46.07 -17.50
C LEU A 853 1.83 44.61 -17.88
N THR A 854 1.64 44.25 -19.16
CA THR A 854 1.70 42.90 -19.68
C THR A 854 2.77 42.85 -20.77
N SER A 855 3.97 42.38 -20.43
CA SER A 855 5.12 42.34 -21.34
C SER A 855 6.19 41.36 -20.85
N PRO A 856 7.08 40.84 -21.70
CA PRO A 856 8.19 39.95 -21.34
C PRO A 856 9.14 40.41 -20.20
N GLU A 857 9.09 41.69 -19.84
CA GLU A 857 9.92 42.27 -18.77
C GLU A 857 9.10 42.73 -17.55
N ALA A 858 7.78 42.45 -17.51
CA ALA A 858 6.91 42.77 -16.39
C ALA A 858 7.09 41.76 -15.23
N ASP A 859 6.67 42.15 -14.02
CA ASP A 859 6.57 41.24 -12.87
C ASP A 859 5.14 40.67 -12.84
N GLU A 860 4.96 39.35 -12.65
CA GLU A 860 3.65 38.69 -12.66
C GLU A 860 2.75 39.10 -11.48
N SER A 861 1.47 39.33 -11.77
CA SER A 861 0.43 39.56 -10.78
C SER A 861 -0.31 38.26 -10.45
N CYS A 862 0.16 37.54 -9.44
CA CYS A 862 -0.27 36.18 -9.04
C CYS A 862 -1.75 35.97 -8.62
N SER A 863 -2.74 36.72 -9.12
CA SER A 863 -4.14 36.65 -8.68
C SER A 863 -5.17 37.21 -9.68
N ASP A 864 -4.78 37.77 -10.81
CA ASP A 864 -5.72 38.43 -11.73
C ASP A 864 -6.06 37.62 -12.98
N GLY A 865 -5.43 36.46 -13.17
CA GLY A 865 -5.74 35.51 -14.24
C GLY A 865 -5.21 35.95 -15.61
N VAL A 866 -4.19 36.80 -15.64
CA VAL A 866 -3.54 37.33 -16.84
C VAL A 866 -2.05 37.04 -16.71
N ASP A 867 -1.49 36.38 -17.71
CA ASP A 867 -0.04 36.19 -17.87
C ASP A 867 0.59 37.55 -18.22
N ASN A 868 1.08 38.26 -17.21
CA ASN A 868 1.65 39.59 -17.32
C ASN A 868 3.09 39.58 -17.82
N ASP A 869 3.86 38.51 -17.61
CA ASP A 869 5.24 38.44 -18.08
C ASP A 869 5.40 37.69 -19.42
N CYS A 870 4.29 37.26 -20.02
CA CYS A 870 4.21 36.66 -21.35
C CYS A 870 5.05 35.39 -21.53
N ASP A 871 5.31 34.65 -20.45
CA ASP A 871 6.11 33.41 -20.48
C ASP A 871 5.29 32.15 -20.82
N GLY A 872 3.95 32.29 -20.88
CA GLY A 872 3.00 31.23 -21.23
C GLY A 872 2.57 30.37 -20.04
N LEU A 873 2.93 30.72 -18.81
CA LEU A 873 2.47 30.10 -17.57
C LEU A 873 1.26 30.87 -17.02
N GLY A 874 0.36 30.17 -16.31
CA GLY A 874 -0.75 30.83 -15.60
C GLY A 874 -0.41 31.05 -14.13
N ASP A 875 -1.07 32.01 -13.46
CA ASP A 875 -0.73 32.58 -12.13
C ASP A 875 -0.33 31.59 -11.01
N SER A 876 -0.74 30.32 -11.11
CA SER A 876 -0.49 29.27 -10.11
C SER A 876 0.69 28.36 -10.41
N LEU A 877 1.29 28.50 -11.59
CA LEU A 877 2.37 27.68 -12.12
C LEU A 877 3.62 28.51 -12.48
N ASP A 878 3.53 29.84 -12.41
CA ASP A 878 4.64 30.76 -12.65
C ASP A 878 5.66 30.77 -11.49
N ASP A 879 6.94 30.70 -11.84
CA ASP A 879 8.08 30.65 -10.93
C ASP A 879 8.43 32.04 -10.34
N ASP A 880 8.01 33.14 -10.97
CA ASP A 880 8.24 34.50 -10.48
C ASP A 880 7.27 34.87 -9.31
N CYS A 881 6.15 34.15 -9.22
CA CYS A 881 5.21 34.11 -8.12
C CYS A 881 5.76 33.38 -6.88
N ASP A 882 6.90 32.68 -6.97
CA ASP A 882 7.69 32.20 -5.83
C ASP A 882 8.98 33.03 -5.68
N THR A 883 8.89 34.15 -4.95
CA THR A 883 10.11 34.84 -4.49
C THR A 883 10.86 34.02 -3.42
N LYS A 884 11.56 32.98 -3.89
CA LYS A 884 12.63 32.26 -3.20
C LYS A 884 13.83 32.05 -4.11
N THR A 885 14.77 33.00 -4.10
CA THR A 885 16.23 32.76 -4.23
C THR A 885 16.98 34.02 -3.79
N ALA A 886 18.21 34.07 -3.29
CA ALA A 886 19.16 33.13 -2.69
C ALA A 886 20.40 33.94 -2.17
N GLY A 887 21.21 33.37 -1.26
CA GLY A 887 22.66 33.65 -1.20
C GLY A 887 23.29 34.10 0.14
N PRO A 888 24.62 33.92 0.34
CA PRO A 888 25.18 32.92 1.27
C PRO A 888 26.13 33.51 2.34
N ASP A 889 26.29 32.87 3.52
CA ASP A 889 27.60 32.72 4.19
C ASP A 889 27.59 31.73 5.39
N CYS A 890 28.72 31.05 5.59
CA CYS A 890 29.02 30.24 6.76
C CYS A 890 29.37 31.11 7.98
N ALA A 891 28.69 30.97 9.14
CA ALA A 891 29.31 30.94 10.48
C ALA A 891 28.30 30.87 11.67
N ALA A 892 28.44 29.81 12.46
CA ALA A 892 28.33 29.68 13.93
C ALA A 892 27.48 30.66 14.82
N VAL A 893 26.53 30.04 15.57
CA VAL A 893 26.28 30.13 17.05
C VAL A 893 25.48 31.36 17.57
N PRO A 894 24.60 31.27 18.61
CA PRO A 894 23.14 31.39 18.48
C PRO A 894 22.58 32.55 19.37
N VAL A 895 21.31 32.46 19.77
CA VAL A 895 20.57 33.17 20.85
C VAL A 895 19.48 34.12 20.33
N GLY A 896 18.25 33.95 20.84
CA GLY A 896 17.44 35.11 21.23
C GLY A 896 15.97 35.12 20.83
N ALA A 897 15.16 34.49 21.67
CA ALA A 897 13.75 34.78 21.98
C ALA A 897 13.09 36.07 21.43
N GLY A 898 11.81 35.92 21.02
CA GLY A 898 10.73 36.69 21.65
C GLY A 898 9.62 37.26 20.77
N LEU A 899 8.39 36.74 21.01
CA LEU A 899 7.07 37.39 20.89
C LEU A 899 6.56 37.75 19.46
N SER A 900 5.28 37.65 19.12
CA SER A 900 4.05 37.42 19.90
C SER A 900 2.93 36.79 19.05
N LEU A 901 2.19 35.88 19.66
CA LEU A 901 0.83 35.47 19.30
C LEU A 901 -0.16 36.63 19.44
N LEU A 902 -1.12 36.74 18.51
CA LEU A 902 -2.49 37.11 18.84
C LEU A 902 -3.51 36.48 17.85
N ASN A 903 -4.19 35.43 18.34
CA ASN A 903 -5.64 35.17 18.20
C ASN A 903 -6.23 34.77 16.81
N VAL A 904 -7.04 33.72 16.61
CA VAL A 904 -7.92 32.90 17.47
C VAL A 904 -8.28 31.57 16.76
N ALA A 905 -8.22 30.46 17.53
CA ALA A 905 -9.10 29.26 17.64
C ALA A 905 -9.82 28.68 16.40
N VAL A 906 -9.92 27.35 16.23
CA VAL A 906 -10.45 26.33 17.17
C VAL A 906 -9.95 24.93 16.76
N ALA A 907 -9.42 24.15 17.73
CA ALA A 907 -9.49 22.67 17.87
C ALA A 907 -8.16 22.07 18.39
N ALA A 908 -8.09 21.77 19.70
CA ALA A 908 -7.31 20.69 20.32
C ALA A 908 -7.22 20.95 21.84
N ALA A 909 -8.21 20.46 22.58
CA ALA A 909 -8.12 20.34 24.03
C ALA A 909 -8.08 18.86 24.38
N LEU A 910 -7.12 18.52 25.27
CA LEU A 910 -6.99 17.27 26.04
C LEU A 910 -5.98 16.24 25.53
N LEU A 911 -4.70 16.63 25.43
CA LEU A 911 -3.59 15.76 25.82
C LEU A 911 -2.60 16.56 26.68
N ARG A 912 -2.06 15.90 27.72
CA ARG A 912 -1.07 16.35 28.73
C ARG A 912 -1.59 16.97 30.03
N ARG A 913 -1.98 16.07 30.95
CA ARG A 913 -1.51 16.15 32.34
C ARG A 913 -1.10 14.76 32.80
N ARG A 914 0.22 14.53 32.92
CA ARG A 914 0.89 13.98 34.13
C ARG A 914 2.39 13.82 33.88
N ARG A 915 3.16 14.80 34.35
CA ARG A 915 4.45 14.56 35.01
C ARG A 915 4.25 14.90 36.49
N ARG A 916 4.08 13.86 37.30
CA ARG A 916 4.66 13.68 38.64
C ARG A 916 4.25 12.33 39.18
#